data_AF-A0A849ZXD7-F1
#
_entry.id   AF-A0A849ZXD7-F1
#
_cell.length_a   1.000
_cell.length_b   1.000
_cell.length_c   1.000
_cell.angle_alpha   90.00
_cell.angle_beta   90.00
_cell.angle_gamma   90.00
#
_symmetry.space_group_name_H-M   'P 1'
#
loop_
_entity.id
_entity.type
_entity.pdbx_description
1 polymer ?
#
loop_
_entity_poly.entity_id
_entity_poly.type
_entity_poly.pdbx_seq_one_letter_code
_entity_poly.pdbx_strand_id
1 'polypeptide(L)'
;MSTNGNKPEFPFPGMTTTTDGSGAISWVETNISQGACAYPITSSTVMGQNYAQAVANGVKNLWGDRLIFMEPESEHSSASAAEGFALAGGRVTNFTSGQGLILMKEVLYVISGKRLPAVFHIGARALTSHSLNVHAGHDDVMGVADTGWGILFARNAQGAADLALISRRVAEESETPFLNCQDGFLTTHTIENVVLPEPELMKQYIGDPRVKLRNLMDPANPVMSGVVQNQDSYMKGKIAQRHFYDRVKPILKKAMNEFYTLTGRRYDLAESYRMEDAEYAIVCMGTMAETAAVTVDYLRRETGLRVGVVHVTAFRPFPGPELVEALGRVKAFTVLERMDNPMGQSNPLTAEIKAAFADALIDAPGYPRLHRIPMVFSGAAGLGSRDVRPGDFIAVVKNMVDDGRRYFVLGISHELALDNSFDPDVRPASAFSMRGHSVGGFGSVTTNKVIATIVGDLFDLYVQAYPKYGSEKKGLPTTYYLTAAEEPIRTHSELKFVEFVPLNDINAFNLGNPLIGIQEGGAIFVQSRHTDPKAVWENIPEYGRRIIRRRRIRVLYLDAAAIAREVASEPDLQVRMQGIVLLGVFLKSTPFLQSRQLSEADLLAGVEKSLRKYFGKRGEQVVQDNLTAVRRGYTEVQEVPRSLIDVQEQLEMETAGKRVQDVMHHGVIACQPNTPLSKVAQAMAQRNISAVVVVDQAGYLQGLVSQTDLVRAEASNREFTALPDILPEHIMTREVITTTPEEALHDAVSKLIENRVHRLVVVQQENGHKRPVGILSVTDLARLPLRG
;
A
#
# COMPACT_ATOMS: atom_id res chain seq x y z
N MET A 1 -31.23 8.89 19.36
CA MET A 1 -32.28 9.78 18.82
C MET A 1 -31.94 11.22 19.21
N SER A 2 -31.55 12.05 18.24
CA SER A 2 -31.60 13.52 18.28
C SER A 2 -31.12 14.07 16.93
N THR A 3 -31.98 14.86 16.29
CA THR A 3 -31.79 15.70 15.08
C THR A 3 -31.48 15.01 13.75
N ASN A 4 -32.45 14.27 13.21
CA ASN A 4 -32.64 14.15 11.75
C ASN A 4 -33.12 15.50 11.21
N GLY A 5 -32.21 16.43 10.93
CA GLY A 5 -32.48 17.49 9.96
C GLY A 5 -32.57 16.84 8.58
N ASN A 6 -33.65 17.09 7.83
CA ASN A 6 -33.84 16.64 6.45
C ASN A 6 -32.56 16.88 5.64
N LYS A 7 -31.78 15.83 5.40
CA LYS A 7 -30.70 15.90 4.39
C LYS A 7 -31.40 16.16 3.05
N PRO A 8 -30.92 17.10 2.22
CA PRO A 8 -31.49 17.31 0.90
C PRO A 8 -31.46 15.99 0.12
N GLU A 9 -32.62 15.59 -0.38
CA GLU A 9 -32.77 14.39 -1.20
C GLU A 9 -32.35 14.74 -2.63
N PHE A 10 -31.25 14.13 -3.09
CA PHE A 10 -30.73 14.35 -4.44
C PHE A 10 -31.30 13.29 -5.38
N PRO A 11 -31.70 13.66 -6.62
CA PRO A 11 -32.33 12.71 -7.55
C PRO A 11 -31.47 11.49 -7.89
N PHE A 12 -30.15 11.64 -7.89
CA PHE A 12 -29.19 10.60 -8.30
C PHE A 12 -28.07 10.44 -7.24
N PRO A 13 -28.34 9.74 -6.13
CA PRO A 13 -27.40 9.57 -5.04
C PRO A 13 -26.16 8.73 -5.42
N GLY A 14 -26.23 7.97 -6.51
CA GLY A 14 -25.17 7.12 -7.03
C GLY A 14 -25.27 5.65 -6.62
N MET A 15 -24.57 4.79 -7.36
CA MET A 15 -24.48 3.35 -7.11
C MET A 15 -23.21 3.04 -6.31
N THR A 16 -23.36 2.70 -5.03
CA THR A 16 -22.22 2.33 -4.18
C THR A 16 -21.53 1.07 -4.70
N THR A 17 -20.22 1.15 -4.86
CA THR A 17 -19.38 0.00 -5.19
C THR A 17 -17.93 0.25 -4.77
N THR A 18 -17.09 -0.76 -4.96
CA THR A 18 -15.65 -0.70 -4.72
C THR A 18 -14.93 -0.89 -6.06
N THR A 19 -14.17 0.12 -6.52
CA THR A 19 -13.41 0.07 -7.78
C THR A 19 -12.23 1.04 -7.76
N ASP A 20 -11.28 0.84 -8.67
CA ASP A 20 -10.23 1.82 -8.95
C ASP A 20 -10.69 2.89 -9.95
N GLY A 21 -9.90 3.97 -10.08
CA GLY A 21 -10.23 5.07 -10.99
C GLY A 21 -10.28 4.66 -12.46
N SER A 22 -9.53 3.64 -12.87
CA SER A 22 -9.62 3.09 -14.23
C SER A 22 -10.97 2.41 -14.48
N GLY A 23 -11.42 1.58 -13.53
CA GLY A 23 -12.73 0.94 -13.59
C GLY A 23 -13.87 1.96 -13.56
N ALA A 24 -13.74 3.02 -12.76
CA ALA A 24 -14.75 4.06 -12.63
C ALA A 24 -14.91 4.89 -13.92
N ILE A 25 -13.81 5.24 -14.60
CA ILE A 25 -13.87 5.88 -15.93
C ILE A 25 -14.42 4.93 -16.99
N SER A 26 -14.03 3.66 -16.96
CA SER A 26 -14.51 2.65 -17.91
C SER A 26 -16.03 2.47 -17.81
N TRP A 27 -16.58 2.51 -16.60
CA TRP A 27 -18.03 2.50 -16.36
C TRP A 27 -18.72 3.66 -17.07
N VAL A 28 -18.20 4.88 -16.93
CA VAL A 28 -18.77 6.07 -17.58
C VAL A 28 -18.70 5.92 -19.10
N GLU A 29 -17.50 5.73 -19.66
CA GLU A 29 -17.30 5.81 -21.11
C GLU A 29 -17.96 4.67 -21.88
N THR A 30 -18.03 3.45 -21.33
CA THR A 30 -18.76 2.34 -21.97
C THR A 30 -20.26 2.56 -22.02
N ASN A 31 -20.80 3.38 -21.12
CA ASN A 31 -22.21 3.76 -21.13
C ASN A 31 -22.49 4.96 -22.06
N ILE A 32 -21.58 5.94 -22.15
CA ILE A 32 -21.88 7.22 -22.81
C ILE A 32 -21.24 7.43 -24.18
N SER A 33 -20.18 6.72 -24.54
CA SER A 33 -19.46 6.96 -25.80
C SER A 33 -19.92 6.04 -26.93
N GLN A 34 -19.44 6.29 -28.14
CA GLN A 34 -19.68 5.44 -29.32
C GLN A 34 -18.40 4.72 -29.76
N GLY A 35 -17.23 5.31 -29.48
CA GLY A 35 -15.95 4.71 -29.81
C GLY A 35 -14.83 5.12 -28.86
N ALA A 36 -13.84 4.24 -28.74
CA ALA A 36 -12.56 4.55 -28.14
C ALA A 36 -11.43 4.22 -29.12
N CYS A 37 -10.52 5.16 -29.30
CA CYS A 37 -9.26 4.94 -30.03
C CYS A 37 -8.15 5.02 -29.00
N ALA A 38 -7.37 3.96 -28.79
CA ALA A 38 -6.36 3.94 -27.74
C ALA A 38 -5.17 3.06 -28.12
N TYR A 39 -4.02 3.33 -27.52
CA TYR A 39 -2.81 2.51 -27.63
C TYR A 39 -2.32 2.17 -26.21
N PRO A 40 -1.85 0.94 -25.95
CA PRO A 40 -1.55 0.50 -24.59
C PRO A 40 -0.30 1.19 -24.02
N ILE A 41 -0.51 2.00 -22.99
CA ILE A 41 0.57 2.56 -22.17
C ILE A 41 0.20 2.55 -20.68
N THR A 42 1.11 2.08 -19.82
CA THR A 42 0.90 2.13 -18.36
C THR A 42 0.89 3.59 -17.90
N SER A 43 -0.04 4.05 -17.06
CA SER A 43 -1.04 3.32 -16.27
C SER A 43 -2.47 3.37 -16.83
N SER A 44 -2.67 3.85 -18.07
CA SER A 44 -3.98 3.96 -18.71
C SER A 44 -4.48 2.67 -19.38
N THR A 45 -3.61 1.68 -19.60
CA THR A 45 -3.92 0.42 -20.30
C THR A 45 -5.20 -0.26 -19.81
N VAL A 46 -5.46 -0.25 -18.50
CA VAL A 46 -6.63 -0.91 -17.89
C VAL A 46 -7.93 -0.29 -18.40
N MET A 47 -7.98 1.04 -18.61
CA MET A 47 -9.16 1.70 -19.16
C MET A 47 -9.47 1.22 -20.59
N GLY A 48 -8.44 1.15 -21.44
CA GLY A 48 -8.56 0.61 -22.81
C GLY A 48 -8.98 -0.86 -22.83
N GLN A 49 -8.38 -1.70 -21.97
CA GLN A 49 -8.72 -3.12 -21.85
C GLN A 49 -10.18 -3.33 -21.42
N ASN A 50 -10.66 -2.58 -20.43
CA ASN A 50 -12.05 -2.67 -19.97
C ASN A 50 -13.02 -2.27 -21.08
N TYR A 51 -12.72 -1.21 -21.83
CA TYR A 51 -13.54 -0.77 -22.95
C TYR A 51 -13.55 -1.80 -24.09
N ALA A 52 -12.38 -2.30 -24.50
CA ALA A 52 -12.25 -3.35 -25.51
C ALA A 52 -13.01 -4.63 -25.10
N GLN A 53 -12.97 -4.99 -23.82
CA GLN A 53 -13.74 -6.10 -23.28
C GLN A 53 -15.26 -5.86 -23.35
N ALA A 54 -15.73 -4.63 -23.12
CA ALA A 54 -17.13 -4.27 -23.29
C ALA A 54 -17.58 -4.42 -24.76
N VAL A 55 -16.73 -3.99 -25.71
CA VAL A 55 -16.95 -4.20 -27.15
C VAL A 55 -17.05 -5.68 -27.48
N ALA A 56 -16.09 -6.50 -27.01
CA ALA A 56 -16.08 -7.94 -27.25
C ALA A 56 -17.32 -8.66 -26.68
N ASN A 57 -17.87 -8.15 -25.57
CA ASN A 57 -19.09 -8.67 -24.96
C ASN A 57 -20.38 -8.17 -25.64
N GLY A 58 -20.28 -7.36 -26.70
CA GLY A 58 -21.44 -6.82 -27.40
C GLY A 58 -22.24 -5.77 -26.60
N VAL A 59 -21.60 -5.12 -25.62
CA VAL A 59 -22.22 -4.03 -24.86
C VAL A 59 -22.64 -2.91 -25.80
N LYS A 60 -23.82 -2.35 -25.53
CA LYS A 60 -24.33 -1.16 -26.21
C LYS A 60 -24.31 0.03 -25.25
N ASN A 61 -24.12 1.23 -25.79
CA ASN A 61 -24.23 2.45 -25.01
C ASN A 61 -25.70 2.73 -24.63
N LEU A 62 -25.92 3.80 -23.86
CA LEU A 62 -27.23 4.19 -23.34
C LEU A 62 -28.28 4.53 -24.43
N TRP A 63 -27.86 4.76 -25.68
CA TRP A 63 -28.72 5.05 -26.83
C TRP A 63 -28.86 3.87 -27.81
N GLY A 64 -28.32 2.71 -27.43
CA GLY A 64 -28.43 1.46 -28.19
C GLY A 64 -27.40 1.29 -29.30
N ASP A 65 -26.42 2.18 -29.41
CA ASP A 65 -25.33 2.05 -30.38
C ASP A 65 -24.35 0.97 -29.93
N ARG A 66 -23.77 0.24 -30.91
CA ARG A 66 -22.67 -0.68 -30.63
C ARG A 66 -21.39 0.11 -30.39
N LEU A 67 -20.64 -0.26 -29.37
CA LEU A 67 -19.34 0.34 -29.08
C LEU A 67 -18.28 -0.10 -30.10
N ILE A 68 -17.37 0.81 -30.45
CA ILE A 68 -16.21 0.54 -31.32
C ILE A 68 -14.91 0.75 -30.53
N PHE A 69 -13.94 -0.15 -30.67
CA PHE A 69 -12.58 0.03 -30.14
C PHE A 69 -11.58 -0.07 -31.28
N MET A 70 -10.69 0.90 -31.39
CA MET A 70 -9.60 0.93 -32.38
C MET A 70 -8.26 1.00 -31.67
N GLU A 71 -7.35 0.08 -32.01
CA GLU A 71 -5.96 0.05 -31.56
C GLU A 71 -5.02 0.25 -32.75
N PRO A 72 -4.56 1.50 -33.01
CA PRO A 72 -3.57 1.79 -34.06
C PRO A 72 -2.16 1.36 -33.65
N GLU A 73 -1.14 1.76 -34.42
CA GLU A 73 0.25 1.40 -34.18
C GLU A 73 0.98 2.28 -33.17
N SER A 74 0.41 3.43 -32.79
CA SER A 74 0.99 4.39 -31.84
C SER A 74 -0.06 5.31 -31.20
N GLU A 75 0.32 6.01 -30.13
CA GLU A 75 -0.54 7.03 -29.51
C GLU A 75 -0.84 8.20 -30.46
N HIS A 76 0.12 8.61 -31.29
CA HIS A 76 -0.10 9.63 -32.33
C HIS A 76 -1.27 9.22 -33.23
N SER A 77 -1.22 8.02 -33.81
CA SER A 77 -2.29 7.52 -34.67
C SER A 77 -3.58 7.22 -33.91
N SER A 78 -3.51 6.88 -32.62
CA SER A 78 -4.71 6.76 -31.78
C SER A 78 -5.43 8.11 -31.60
N ALA A 79 -4.69 9.21 -31.45
CA ALA A 79 -5.28 10.54 -31.41
C ALA A 79 -5.83 10.95 -32.79
N SER A 80 -5.13 10.63 -33.88
CA SER A 80 -5.59 10.93 -35.24
C SER A 80 -6.85 10.13 -35.61
N ALA A 81 -6.95 8.89 -35.16
CA ALA A 81 -8.16 8.09 -35.30
C ALA A 81 -9.32 8.69 -34.52
N ALA A 82 -9.07 9.16 -33.28
CA ALA A 82 -10.08 9.86 -32.49
C ALA A 82 -10.52 11.17 -33.15
N GLU A 83 -9.59 11.94 -33.73
CA GLU A 83 -9.89 13.13 -34.52
C GLU A 83 -10.84 12.81 -35.68
N GLY A 84 -10.53 11.79 -36.48
CA GLY A 84 -11.37 11.34 -37.59
C GLY A 84 -12.76 10.87 -37.13
N PHE A 85 -12.83 10.14 -36.01
CA PHE A 85 -14.09 9.68 -35.42
C PHE A 85 -14.97 10.85 -34.99
N ALA A 86 -14.38 11.86 -34.32
CA ALA A 86 -15.09 13.06 -33.90
C ALA A 86 -15.51 13.93 -35.09
N LEU A 87 -14.67 14.03 -36.14
CA LEU A 87 -15.01 14.72 -37.39
C LEU A 87 -16.26 14.13 -38.07
N ALA A 88 -16.42 12.81 -38.00
CA ALA A 88 -17.59 12.10 -38.50
C ALA A 88 -18.83 12.23 -37.58
N GLY A 89 -18.80 13.10 -36.57
CA GLY A 89 -19.90 13.35 -35.64
C GLY A 89 -20.05 12.32 -34.53
N GLY A 90 -19.07 11.44 -34.34
CA GLY A 90 -19.11 10.41 -33.32
C GLY A 90 -18.58 10.88 -31.96
N ARG A 91 -19.22 10.41 -30.87
CA ARG A 91 -18.70 10.63 -29.52
C ARG A 91 -17.55 9.67 -29.22
N VAL A 92 -16.34 10.21 -29.15
CA VAL A 92 -15.10 9.43 -28.99
C VAL A 92 -14.39 9.71 -27.66
N THR A 93 -13.68 8.69 -27.17
CA THR A 93 -12.75 8.77 -26.04
C THR A 93 -11.38 8.18 -26.39
N ASN A 94 -10.37 8.49 -25.57
CA ASN A 94 -9.01 7.93 -25.65
C ASN A 94 -8.46 7.74 -24.23
N PHE A 95 -7.56 6.77 -24.06
CA PHE A 95 -6.91 6.45 -22.80
C PHE A 95 -5.39 6.48 -22.99
N THR A 96 -4.68 7.41 -22.35
CA THR A 96 -3.22 7.53 -22.50
C THR A 96 -2.53 8.00 -21.21
N SER A 97 -1.20 7.97 -21.22
CA SER A 97 -0.32 8.31 -20.09
C SER A 97 1.06 8.68 -20.60
N GLY A 98 1.80 9.52 -19.88
CA GLY A 98 3.25 9.69 -20.04
C GLY A 98 3.66 10.05 -21.47
N GLN A 99 4.59 9.27 -22.02
CA GLN A 99 5.11 9.46 -23.38
C GLN A 99 4.03 9.49 -24.44
N GLY A 100 2.99 8.68 -24.25
CA GLY A 100 1.87 8.59 -25.16
C GLY A 100 1.17 9.92 -25.34
N LEU A 101 0.94 10.65 -24.25
CA LEU A 101 0.31 11.97 -24.30
C LEU A 101 1.19 13.00 -25.02
N ILE A 102 2.51 12.96 -24.80
CA ILE A 102 3.46 13.84 -25.51
C ILE A 102 3.48 13.52 -27.00
N LEU A 103 3.43 12.24 -27.37
CA LEU A 103 3.39 11.80 -28.76
C LEU A 103 2.10 12.25 -29.47
N MET A 104 1.02 12.52 -28.73
CA MET A 104 -0.22 13.10 -29.27
C MET A 104 -0.16 14.62 -29.48
N LYS A 105 0.85 15.34 -28.95
CA LYS A 105 0.81 16.82 -28.81
C LYS A 105 0.45 17.56 -30.10
N GLU A 106 1.00 17.14 -31.24
CA GLU A 106 0.66 17.71 -32.55
C GLU A 106 -0.84 17.57 -32.86
N VAL A 107 -1.37 16.36 -32.72
CA VAL A 107 -2.77 16.04 -33.01
C VAL A 107 -3.71 16.74 -32.03
N LEU A 108 -3.31 16.95 -30.78
CA LEU A 108 -4.11 17.71 -29.80
C LEU A 108 -4.38 19.15 -30.28
N TYR A 109 -3.42 19.81 -30.92
CA TYR A 109 -3.64 21.13 -31.54
C TYR A 109 -4.66 21.07 -32.68
N VAL A 110 -4.68 19.97 -33.43
CA VAL A 110 -5.61 19.78 -34.56
C VAL A 110 -7.02 19.54 -34.04
N ILE A 111 -7.20 18.64 -33.08
CA ILE A 111 -8.51 18.34 -32.46
C ILE A 111 -9.12 19.59 -31.84
N SER A 112 -8.32 20.34 -31.05
CA SER A 112 -8.80 21.61 -30.50
C SER A 112 -9.06 22.60 -31.64
N GLY A 113 -8.13 22.82 -32.57
CA GLY A 113 -8.30 23.74 -33.71
C GLY A 113 -9.59 23.51 -34.51
N LYS A 114 -9.98 22.26 -34.71
CA LYS A 114 -11.21 21.83 -35.41
C LYS A 114 -12.48 21.85 -34.56
N ARG A 115 -12.39 22.27 -33.29
CA ARG A 115 -13.52 22.39 -32.34
C ARG A 115 -14.23 21.06 -32.09
N LEU A 116 -13.45 19.98 -31.98
CA LEU A 116 -13.97 18.64 -31.78
C LEU A 116 -14.13 18.36 -30.28
N PRO A 117 -15.33 18.05 -29.76
CA PRO A 117 -15.59 17.89 -28.33
C PRO A 117 -15.20 16.50 -27.80
N ALA A 118 -13.94 16.10 -28.05
CA ALA A 118 -13.37 14.86 -27.53
C ALA A 118 -13.00 14.98 -26.05
N VAL A 119 -13.06 13.85 -25.32
CA VAL A 119 -12.56 13.76 -23.94
C VAL A 119 -11.55 12.63 -23.88
N PHE A 120 -10.33 12.93 -23.45
CA PHE A 120 -9.27 11.93 -23.26
C PHE A 120 -9.01 11.77 -21.76
N HIS A 121 -8.86 10.52 -21.32
CA HIS A 121 -8.61 10.19 -19.92
C HIS A 121 -7.15 9.87 -19.70
N ILE A 122 -6.53 10.61 -18.79
CA ILE A 122 -5.09 10.59 -18.57
C ILE A 122 -4.80 9.97 -17.21
N GLY A 123 -4.07 8.84 -17.22
CA GLY A 123 -3.35 8.39 -16.02
C GLY A 123 -2.04 9.15 -15.95
N ALA A 124 -2.03 10.34 -15.33
CA ALA A 124 -0.90 11.26 -15.32
C ALA A 124 0.35 10.55 -14.80
N ARG A 125 1.42 10.56 -15.61
CA ARG A 125 2.61 9.74 -15.43
C ARG A 125 3.87 10.56 -15.68
N ALA A 126 4.88 10.31 -14.86
CA ALA A 126 6.19 10.93 -15.00
C ALA A 126 6.80 10.66 -16.38
N LEU A 127 7.33 11.71 -17.01
CA LEU A 127 8.06 11.56 -18.27
C LEU A 127 9.45 10.98 -18.02
N THR A 128 9.82 10.03 -18.88
CA THR A 128 11.19 9.56 -19.05
C THR A 128 12.09 10.74 -19.35
N SER A 129 13.00 11.03 -18.43
CA SER A 129 14.03 12.05 -18.55
C SER A 129 15.41 11.39 -18.41
N HIS A 130 16.01 11.45 -17.23
CA HIS A 130 17.23 10.72 -16.89
C HIS A 130 17.01 9.20 -16.80
N SER A 131 15.78 8.76 -16.54
CA SER A 131 15.37 7.36 -16.49
C SER A 131 13.87 7.21 -16.74
N LEU A 132 13.44 6.00 -17.10
CA LEU A 132 12.03 5.63 -17.28
C LEU A 132 11.35 5.48 -15.92
N ASN A 133 10.19 6.10 -15.76
CA ASN A 133 9.30 5.85 -14.64
C ASN A 133 7.87 5.61 -15.16
N VAL A 134 7.21 4.55 -14.65
CA VAL A 134 5.84 4.20 -15.04
C VAL A 134 4.78 4.87 -14.16
N HIS A 135 5.20 5.44 -13.03
CA HIS A 135 4.36 5.92 -11.96
C HIS A 135 3.99 7.41 -12.10
N ALA A 136 3.21 7.93 -11.14
CA ALA A 136 2.61 9.26 -11.22
C ALA A 136 3.64 10.37 -11.38
N GLY A 137 3.32 11.30 -12.27
CA GLY A 137 3.95 12.60 -12.44
C GLY A 137 2.97 13.48 -13.23
N HIS A 138 3.11 14.79 -13.14
CA HIS A 138 2.26 15.73 -13.89
C HIS A 138 2.97 16.32 -15.11
N ASP A 139 4.22 15.92 -15.34
CA ASP A 139 5.07 16.42 -16.44
C ASP A 139 4.45 16.16 -17.82
N ASP A 140 3.74 15.04 -18.00
CA ASP A 140 3.08 14.69 -19.25
C ASP A 140 1.91 15.64 -19.56
N VAL A 141 1.03 15.87 -18.59
CA VAL A 141 -0.10 16.79 -18.71
C VAL A 141 0.39 18.23 -18.90
N MET A 142 1.40 18.66 -18.14
CA MET A 142 1.96 20.00 -18.28
C MET A 142 2.70 20.17 -19.62
N GLY A 143 3.27 19.10 -20.16
CA GLY A 143 3.89 19.09 -21.49
C GLY A 143 2.94 19.40 -22.65
N VAL A 144 1.62 19.26 -22.44
CA VAL A 144 0.58 19.53 -23.45
C VAL A 144 -0.42 20.62 -23.02
N ALA A 145 -0.16 21.35 -21.94
CA ALA A 145 -1.11 22.33 -21.39
C ALA A 145 -1.36 23.56 -22.28
N ASP A 146 -0.56 23.73 -23.34
CA ASP A 146 -0.60 24.78 -24.35
C ASP A 146 -1.41 24.39 -25.61
N THR A 147 -1.98 23.19 -25.66
CA THR A 147 -2.69 22.65 -26.84
C THR A 147 -4.12 23.16 -27.01
N GLY A 148 -4.60 24.00 -26.07
CA GLY A 148 -5.94 24.57 -26.11
C GLY A 148 -7.05 23.59 -25.73
N TRP A 149 -6.76 22.67 -24.80
CA TRP A 149 -7.70 21.73 -24.18
C TRP A 149 -8.10 22.22 -22.79
N GLY A 150 -9.31 21.87 -22.35
CA GLY A 150 -9.65 21.91 -20.92
C GLY A 150 -8.89 20.80 -20.18
N ILE A 151 -8.47 21.04 -18.94
CA ILE A 151 -7.66 20.10 -18.15
C ILE A 151 -8.18 20.09 -16.72
N LEU A 152 -8.77 18.97 -16.31
CA LEU A 152 -9.32 18.76 -14.98
C LEU A 152 -8.55 17.66 -14.25
N PHE A 153 -8.21 17.87 -12.98
CA PHE A 153 -7.53 16.89 -12.13
C PHE A 153 -8.47 16.32 -11.07
N ALA A 154 -8.62 15.00 -11.07
CA ALA A 154 -9.30 14.26 -10.04
C ALA A 154 -8.38 14.05 -8.83
N ARG A 155 -8.92 14.21 -7.62
CA ARG A 155 -8.19 13.92 -6.37
C ARG A 155 -8.24 12.46 -5.92
N ASN A 156 -9.19 11.67 -6.45
CA ASN A 156 -9.43 10.27 -6.07
C ASN A 156 -10.28 9.54 -7.13
N ALA A 157 -10.60 8.25 -6.90
CA ALA A 157 -11.34 7.44 -7.88
C ALA A 157 -12.78 7.96 -8.12
N GLN A 158 -13.45 8.50 -7.10
CA GLN A 158 -14.76 9.15 -7.24
C GLN A 158 -14.68 10.36 -8.18
N GLY A 159 -13.70 11.24 -7.94
CA GLY A 159 -13.47 12.43 -8.76
C GLY A 159 -13.17 12.08 -10.21
N ALA A 160 -12.44 10.98 -10.45
CA ALA A 160 -12.12 10.53 -11.82
C ALA A 160 -13.39 10.20 -12.63
N ALA A 161 -14.38 9.56 -12.00
CA ALA A 161 -15.66 9.24 -12.64
C ALA A 161 -16.56 10.47 -12.82
N ASP A 162 -16.72 11.29 -11.78
CA ASP A 162 -17.58 12.48 -11.85
C ASP A 162 -17.04 13.50 -12.86
N LEU A 163 -15.71 13.73 -12.87
CA LEU A 163 -15.07 14.62 -13.82
C LEU A 163 -15.09 14.07 -15.26
N ALA A 164 -15.23 12.76 -15.47
CA ALA A 164 -15.46 12.21 -16.82
C ALA A 164 -16.79 12.72 -17.41
N LEU A 165 -17.85 12.77 -16.61
CA LEU A 165 -19.14 13.33 -17.03
C LEU A 165 -19.09 14.85 -17.16
N ILE A 166 -18.50 15.55 -16.19
CA ILE A 166 -18.39 17.01 -16.22
C ILE A 166 -17.57 17.46 -17.43
N SER A 167 -16.40 16.86 -17.67
CA SER A 167 -15.58 17.19 -18.86
C SER A 167 -16.33 16.94 -20.16
N ARG A 168 -17.07 15.82 -20.29
CA ARG A 168 -17.88 15.55 -21.48
C ARG A 168 -18.98 16.58 -21.69
N ARG A 169 -19.74 16.90 -20.63
CA ARG A 169 -20.82 17.90 -20.67
C ARG A 169 -20.30 19.23 -21.20
N VAL A 170 -19.17 19.67 -20.65
CA VAL A 170 -18.55 20.96 -21.01
C VAL A 170 -17.94 20.91 -22.39
N ALA A 171 -17.29 19.80 -22.76
CA ALA A 171 -16.66 19.65 -24.06
C ALA A 171 -17.69 19.83 -25.19
N GLU A 172 -18.84 19.16 -25.07
CA GLU A 172 -19.90 19.22 -26.07
C GLU A 172 -20.61 20.58 -26.12
N GLU A 173 -20.84 21.23 -24.98
CA GLU A 173 -21.51 22.55 -24.95
C GLU A 173 -20.58 23.70 -25.39
N SER A 174 -19.27 23.56 -25.19
CA SER A 174 -18.27 24.56 -25.54
C SER A 174 -17.53 24.29 -26.86
N GLU A 175 -17.74 23.13 -27.48
CA GLU A 175 -17.01 22.66 -28.67
C GLU A 175 -15.48 22.70 -28.46
N THR A 176 -15.04 22.42 -27.24
CA THR A 176 -13.64 22.45 -26.84
C THR A 176 -13.29 21.11 -26.19
N PRO A 177 -12.22 20.43 -26.61
CA PRO A 177 -11.89 19.12 -26.06
C PRO A 177 -11.32 19.21 -24.63
N PHE A 178 -11.42 18.12 -23.86
CA PHE A 178 -11.00 18.06 -22.45
C PHE A 178 -10.12 16.86 -22.13
N LEU A 179 -9.12 17.08 -21.27
CA LEU A 179 -8.37 16.06 -20.57
C LEU A 179 -8.98 15.88 -19.18
N ASN A 180 -9.41 14.66 -18.87
CA ASN A 180 -9.77 14.24 -17.52
C ASN A 180 -8.59 13.47 -16.91
N CYS A 181 -7.83 14.13 -16.03
CA CYS A 181 -6.58 13.66 -15.47
C CYS A 181 -6.79 13.05 -14.08
N GLN A 182 -6.09 11.95 -13.81
CA GLN A 182 -5.99 11.32 -12.48
C GLN A 182 -4.55 10.84 -12.25
N ASP A 183 -4.11 10.74 -10.99
CA ASP A 183 -2.73 10.34 -10.70
C ASP A 183 -2.49 8.86 -11.05
N GLY A 184 -1.44 8.59 -11.85
CA GLY A 184 -1.07 7.23 -12.25
C GLY A 184 -0.72 6.34 -11.07
N PHE A 185 -1.25 5.13 -11.04
CA PHE A 185 -1.26 4.18 -9.91
C PHE A 185 -2.00 4.67 -8.66
N LEU A 186 -1.72 5.89 -8.18
CA LEU A 186 -2.29 6.45 -6.95
C LEU A 186 -3.81 6.66 -7.03
N THR A 187 -4.35 6.82 -8.24
CA THR A 187 -5.81 6.83 -8.49
C THR A 187 -6.21 5.76 -9.49
N THR A 188 -5.43 5.57 -10.56
CA THR A 188 -5.81 4.63 -11.63
C THR A 188 -5.89 3.18 -11.15
N HIS A 189 -5.18 2.81 -10.08
CA HIS A 189 -5.09 1.45 -9.55
C HIS A 189 -5.47 1.33 -8.05
N THR A 190 -5.71 2.45 -7.36
CA THR A 190 -6.17 2.45 -5.97
C THR A 190 -7.65 2.17 -5.95
N ILE A 191 -8.02 1.06 -5.31
CA ILE A 191 -9.40 0.66 -5.12
C ILE A 191 -9.96 1.39 -3.93
N GLU A 192 -11.12 2.01 -4.12
CA GLU A 192 -11.81 2.80 -3.10
C GLU A 192 -13.32 2.55 -3.19
N ASN A 193 -14.05 2.86 -2.11
CA ASN A 193 -15.50 2.99 -2.20
C ASN A 193 -15.82 4.21 -3.05
N VAL A 194 -16.67 4.02 -4.06
CA VAL A 194 -17.18 5.08 -4.91
C VAL A 194 -18.69 4.91 -5.07
N VAL A 195 -19.36 6.02 -5.36
CA VAL A 195 -20.74 6.08 -5.83
C VAL A 195 -20.74 6.39 -7.32
N LEU A 196 -20.86 5.34 -8.13
CA LEU A 196 -20.84 5.46 -9.59
C LEU A 196 -22.12 6.17 -10.08
N PRO A 197 -22.03 6.97 -11.16
CA PRO A 197 -23.20 7.60 -11.74
C PRO A 197 -24.15 6.56 -12.35
N GLU A 198 -25.44 6.71 -12.09
CA GLU A 198 -26.52 5.88 -12.62
C GLU A 198 -26.67 6.07 -14.15
N PRO A 199 -27.09 5.04 -14.90
CA PRO A 199 -27.47 5.15 -16.32
C PRO A 199 -28.44 6.31 -16.62
N GLU A 200 -29.43 6.51 -15.76
CA GLU A 200 -30.46 7.55 -15.87
C GLU A 200 -29.86 8.95 -15.71
N LEU A 201 -28.99 9.14 -14.71
CA LEU A 201 -28.22 10.37 -14.53
C LEU A 201 -27.38 10.67 -15.78
N MET A 202 -26.65 9.67 -16.27
CA MET A 202 -25.80 9.82 -17.45
C MET A 202 -26.59 10.22 -18.69
N LYS A 203 -27.76 9.59 -18.92
CA LYS A 203 -28.69 9.96 -20.00
C LYS A 203 -29.16 11.41 -19.86
N GLN A 204 -29.62 11.82 -18.68
CA GLN A 204 -30.16 13.15 -18.44
C GLN A 204 -29.09 14.24 -18.55
N TYR A 205 -27.92 14.01 -17.96
CA TYR A 205 -26.87 15.02 -17.82
C TYR A 205 -26.12 15.25 -19.14
N ILE A 206 -25.76 14.17 -19.85
CA ILE A 206 -24.97 14.26 -21.09
C ILE A 206 -25.87 14.43 -22.32
N GLY A 207 -26.95 13.65 -22.44
CA GLY A 207 -27.83 13.67 -23.59
C GLY A 207 -27.30 12.91 -24.84
N ASP A 208 -28.18 12.73 -25.81
CA ASP A 208 -27.94 11.92 -27.02
C ASP A 208 -26.87 12.55 -27.94
N PRO A 209 -25.77 11.83 -28.26
CA PRO A 209 -24.72 12.36 -29.11
C PRO A 209 -25.21 12.73 -30.51
N ARG A 210 -26.21 12.01 -31.04
CA ARG A 210 -26.74 12.22 -32.41
C ARG A 210 -27.43 13.58 -32.60
N VAL A 211 -27.86 14.18 -31.50
CA VAL A 211 -28.49 15.51 -31.49
C VAL A 211 -27.47 16.61 -31.19
N LYS A 212 -26.43 16.30 -30.41
CA LYS A 212 -25.50 17.30 -29.87
C LYS A 212 -24.24 17.48 -30.72
N LEU A 213 -23.76 16.41 -31.36
CA LEU A 213 -22.50 16.42 -32.08
C LEU A 213 -22.70 16.80 -33.54
N ARG A 214 -21.78 17.61 -34.07
CA ARG A 214 -21.77 18.00 -35.47
C ARG A 214 -21.04 16.95 -36.29
N ASN A 215 -21.68 16.47 -37.35
CA ASN A 215 -20.99 15.70 -38.37
C ASN A 215 -20.41 16.67 -39.41
N LEU A 216 -19.08 16.80 -39.44
CA LEU A 216 -18.36 17.60 -40.45
C LEU A 216 -18.04 16.78 -41.71
N MET A 217 -18.25 15.47 -41.67
CA MET A 217 -18.09 14.53 -42.78
C MET A 217 -19.47 14.04 -43.26
N ASP A 218 -20.37 14.98 -43.55
CA ASP A 218 -21.69 14.70 -44.14
C ASP A 218 -21.65 14.91 -45.66
N PRO A 219 -21.78 13.85 -46.49
CA PRO A 219 -21.81 14.01 -47.95
C PRO A 219 -23.00 14.83 -48.47
N ALA A 220 -24.08 14.95 -47.69
CA ALA A 220 -25.23 15.78 -48.05
C ALA A 220 -24.98 17.28 -47.76
N ASN A 221 -24.13 17.60 -46.78
CA ASN A 221 -23.76 18.96 -46.38
C ASN A 221 -22.22 19.09 -46.30
N PRO A 222 -21.50 18.98 -47.43
CA PRO A 222 -20.05 18.85 -47.42
C PRO A 222 -19.36 20.13 -46.93
N VAL A 223 -18.37 19.96 -46.05
CA VAL A 223 -17.51 21.04 -45.55
C VAL A 223 -16.05 20.67 -45.78
N MET A 224 -15.23 21.65 -46.15
CA MET A 224 -13.78 21.48 -46.22
C MET A 224 -13.15 21.92 -44.88
N SER A 225 -12.53 20.99 -44.17
CA SER A 225 -11.88 21.24 -42.86
C SER A 225 -10.37 21.01 -42.95
N GLY A 226 -9.58 21.84 -42.26
CA GLY A 226 -8.12 21.69 -42.20
C GLY A 226 -7.36 22.15 -43.46
N VAL A 227 -7.86 23.17 -44.16
CA VAL A 227 -7.21 23.74 -45.35
C VAL A 227 -5.90 24.47 -45.02
N VAL A 228 -5.03 24.59 -46.02
CA VAL A 228 -3.88 25.50 -45.96
C VAL A 228 -4.38 26.94 -46.00
N GLN A 229 -4.01 27.74 -44.99
CA GLN A 229 -4.35 29.16 -44.89
C GLN A 229 -3.09 30.01 -44.95
N ASN A 230 -3.11 31.05 -45.78
CA ASN A 230 -2.08 32.09 -45.78
C ASN A 230 -2.27 33.05 -44.58
N GLN A 231 -1.31 33.95 -44.39
CA GLN A 231 -1.10 34.74 -43.17
C GLN A 231 -2.36 35.49 -42.69
N ASP A 232 -3.06 36.18 -43.59
CA ASP A 232 -4.27 36.97 -43.25
C ASP A 232 -5.40 36.08 -42.71
N SER A 233 -5.75 35.02 -43.44
CA SER A 233 -6.82 34.09 -43.03
C SER A 233 -6.46 33.30 -41.78
N TYR A 234 -5.20 32.88 -41.64
CA TYR A 234 -4.75 32.10 -40.49
C TYR A 234 -4.88 32.89 -39.18
N MET A 235 -4.41 34.15 -39.15
CA MET A 235 -4.52 34.97 -37.95
C MET A 235 -5.99 35.19 -37.56
N LYS A 236 -6.86 35.48 -38.54
CA LYS A 236 -8.31 35.63 -38.31
C LYS A 236 -8.92 34.37 -37.72
N GLY A 237 -8.67 33.21 -38.32
CA GLY A 237 -9.19 31.93 -37.84
C GLY A 237 -8.66 31.56 -36.47
N LYS A 238 -7.37 31.80 -36.19
CA LYS A 238 -6.76 31.48 -34.90
C LYS A 238 -7.31 32.36 -33.77
N ILE A 239 -7.49 33.66 -34.01
CA ILE A 239 -8.07 34.58 -33.02
C ILE A 239 -9.58 34.33 -32.83
N ALA A 240 -10.31 34.00 -33.90
CA ALA A 240 -11.74 33.69 -33.83
C ALA A 240 -12.08 32.52 -32.88
N GLN A 241 -11.13 31.60 -32.64
CA GLN A 241 -11.31 30.51 -31.67
C GLN A 241 -11.58 31.01 -30.24
N ARG A 242 -11.19 32.25 -29.89
CA ARG A 242 -11.49 32.84 -28.56
C ARG A 242 -12.99 32.86 -28.26
N HIS A 243 -13.84 33.03 -29.28
CA HIS A 243 -15.30 32.95 -29.12
C HIS A 243 -15.75 31.67 -28.39
N PHE A 244 -15.08 30.54 -28.66
CA PHE A 244 -15.37 29.26 -28.01
C PHE A 244 -14.70 29.17 -26.64
N TYR A 245 -13.42 29.56 -26.55
CA TYR A 245 -12.66 29.47 -25.31
C TYR A 245 -13.20 30.34 -24.18
N ASP A 246 -13.68 31.55 -24.48
CA ASP A 246 -14.25 32.47 -23.49
C ASP A 246 -15.52 31.91 -22.84
N ARG A 247 -16.20 30.96 -23.50
CA ARG A 247 -17.39 30.27 -22.99
C ARG A 247 -17.04 29.09 -22.08
N VAL A 248 -15.82 28.56 -22.11
CA VAL A 248 -15.47 27.32 -21.40
C VAL A 248 -15.61 27.47 -19.89
N LYS A 249 -15.05 28.53 -19.30
CA LYS A 249 -15.11 28.77 -17.84
C LYS A 249 -16.54 28.89 -17.31
N PRO A 250 -17.45 29.73 -17.88
CA PRO A 250 -18.82 29.81 -17.40
C PRO A 250 -19.61 28.50 -17.61
N ILE A 251 -19.41 27.80 -18.72
CA ILE A 251 -20.04 26.49 -18.96
C ILE A 251 -19.55 25.46 -17.93
N LEU A 252 -18.26 25.44 -17.62
CA LEU A 252 -17.69 24.52 -16.61
C LEU A 252 -18.30 24.74 -15.22
N LYS A 253 -18.40 25.99 -14.77
CA LYS A 253 -19.07 26.32 -13.50
C LYS A 253 -20.53 25.90 -13.50
N LYS A 254 -21.25 26.15 -14.60
CA LYS A 254 -22.65 25.73 -14.76
C LYS A 254 -22.78 24.21 -14.68
N ALA A 255 -21.94 23.47 -15.41
CA ALA A 255 -21.94 22.00 -15.41
C ALA A 255 -21.66 21.44 -14.00
N MET A 256 -20.65 21.96 -13.29
CA MET A 256 -20.37 21.55 -11.90
C MET A 256 -21.56 21.81 -10.95
N ASN A 257 -22.25 22.94 -11.10
CA ASN A 257 -23.45 23.25 -10.30
C ASN A 257 -24.65 22.37 -10.65
N GLU A 258 -24.88 22.09 -11.93
CA GLU A 258 -25.90 21.13 -12.38
C GLU A 258 -25.62 19.74 -11.81
N PHE A 259 -24.36 19.30 -11.86
CA PHE A 259 -23.93 18.03 -11.28
C PHE A 259 -24.19 17.96 -9.78
N TYR A 260 -23.87 19.02 -9.03
CA TYR A 260 -24.17 19.11 -7.60
C TYR A 260 -25.69 19.03 -7.32
N THR A 261 -26.50 19.73 -8.10
CA THR A 261 -27.97 19.72 -7.92
C THR A 261 -28.57 18.33 -8.14
N LEU A 262 -27.98 17.56 -9.05
CA LEU A 262 -28.44 16.20 -9.38
C LEU A 262 -27.94 15.13 -8.40
N THR A 263 -26.72 15.30 -7.88
CA THR A 263 -25.99 14.22 -7.20
C THR A 263 -25.61 14.50 -5.75
N GLY A 264 -25.66 15.77 -5.33
CA GLY A 264 -25.14 16.23 -4.05
C GLY A 264 -23.61 16.33 -3.97
N ARG A 265 -22.88 15.92 -5.01
CA ARG A 265 -21.42 16.00 -5.07
C ARG A 265 -20.98 17.31 -5.71
N ARG A 266 -20.35 18.18 -4.92
CA ARG A 266 -19.90 19.51 -5.36
C ARG A 266 -18.47 19.45 -5.89
N TYR A 267 -18.27 20.14 -7.00
CA TYR A 267 -16.96 20.45 -7.58
C TYR A 267 -16.90 21.95 -7.86
N ASP A 268 -15.72 22.52 -7.76
CA ASP A 268 -15.42 23.90 -8.14
C ASP A 268 -14.09 23.93 -8.91
N LEU A 269 -13.75 25.05 -9.54
CA LEU A 269 -12.49 25.17 -10.30
C LEU A 269 -11.25 25.05 -9.41
N ALA A 270 -11.36 25.59 -8.19
CA ALA A 270 -10.40 25.45 -7.11
C ALA A 270 -11.19 25.19 -5.82
N GLU A 271 -10.94 24.07 -5.16
CA GLU A 271 -11.68 23.63 -3.98
C GLU A 271 -10.89 23.96 -2.72
N SER A 272 -11.52 24.70 -1.80
CA SER A 272 -10.93 25.08 -0.52
C SER A 272 -11.30 24.11 0.59
N TYR A 273 -10.35 23.82 1.47
CA TYR A 273 -10.54 23.03 2.68
C TYR A 273 -9.94 23.78 3.89
N ARG A 274 -10.76 24.09 4.89
CA ARG A 274 -10.34 24.82 6.11
C ARG A 274 -9.69 26.19 5.81
N MET A 275 -10.20 26.91 4.82
CA MET A 275 -9.64 28.19 4.36
C MET A 275 -10.27 29.42 5.01
N GLU A 276 -11.41 29.26 5.69
CA GLU A 276 -12.23 30.37 6.20
C GLU A 276 -11.48 31.25 7.21
N ASP A 277 -10.61 30.63 8.01
CA ASP A 277 -9.78 31.28 9.03
C ASP A 277 -8.28 30.98 8.85
N ALA A 278 -7.87 30.42 7.71
CA ALA A 278 -6.51 30.00 7.47
C ALA A 278 -5.52 31.17 7.46
N GLU A 279 -4.42 31.02 8.17
CA GLU A 279 -3.25 31.90 8.10
C GLU A 279 -2.20 31.40 7.11
N TYR A 280 -2.18 30.09 6.85
CA TYR A 280 -1.27 29.43 5.93
C TYR A 280 -2.04 28.48 5.02
N ALA A 281 -1.59 28.27 3.79
CA ALA A 281 -2.25 27.36 2.87
C ALA A 281 -1.28 26.45 2.11
N ILE A 282 -1.72 25.25 1.80
CA ILE A 282 -1.06 24.32 0.87
C ILE A 282 -1.90 24.27 -0.41
N VAL A 283 -1.28 24.46 -1.56
CA VAL A 283 -1.92 24.41 -2.88
C VAL A 283 -1.35 23.23 -3.66
N CYS A 284 -2.20 22.35 -4.18
CA CYS A 284 -1.76 21.18 -4.95
C CYS A 284 -2.85 20.67 -5.91
N MET A 285 -2.48 19.70 -6.75
CA MET A 285 -3.38 18.97 -7.65
C MET A 285 -3.35 17.48 -7.35
N GLY A 286 -4.45 16.78 -7.65
CA GLY A 286 -4.52 15.33 -7.56
C GLY A 286 -4.56 14.82 -6.12
N THR A 287 -4.06 13.60 -5.91
CA THR A 287 -4.20 12.84 -4.66
C THR A 287 -3.53 13.48 -3.45
N MET A 288 -2.54 14.35 -3.66
CA MET A 288 -1.87 15.09 -2.59
C MET A 288 -2.85 15.92 -1.76
N ALA A 289 -3.94 16.41 -2.37
CA ALA A 289 -4.92 17.24 -1.67
C ALA A 289 -5.65 16.50 -0.56
N GLU A 290 -5.95 15.21 -0.73
CA GLU A 290 -6.64 14.43 0.30
C GLU A 290 -5.74 14.17 1.51
N THR A 291 -4.47 13.84 1.26
CA THR A 291 -3.51 13.59 2.34
C THR A 291 -3.12 14.90 3.05
N ALA A 292 -3.00 16.00 2.31
CA ALA A 292 -2.83 17.33 2.89
C ALA A 292 -4.01 17.70 3.80
N ALA A 293 -5.26 17.43 3.38
CA ALA A 293 -6.46 17.78 4.14
C ALA A 293 -6.48 17.13 5.54
N VAL A 294 -6.26 15.81 5.62
CA VAL A 294 -6.22 15.11 6.92
C VAL A 294 -5.02 15.51 7.77
N THR A 295 -3.89 15.87 7.13
CA THR A 295 -2.72 16.37 7.85
C THR A 295 -2.94 17.76 8.42
N VAL A 296 -3.67 18.61 7.69
CA VAL A 296 -4.07 19.94 8.17
C VAL A 296 -5.03 19.83 9.35
N ASP A 297 -5.99 18.90 9.34
CA ASP A 297 -6.84 18.67 10.51
C ASP A 297 -6.03 18.22 11.74
N TYR A 298 -5.04 17.35 11.54
CA TYR A 298 -4.09 16.96 12.58
C TYR A 298 -3.33 18.18 13.13
N LEU A 299 -2.71 18.99 12.27
CA LEU A 299 -1.96 20.18 12.67
C LEU A 299 -2.83 21.17 13.43
N ARG A 300 -4.03 21.44 12.94
CA ARG A 300 -4.99 22.34 13.59
C ARG A 300 -5.35 21.85 14.99
N ARG A 301 -5.59 20.55 15.16
CA ARG A 301 -5.95 19.94 16.45
C ARG A 301 -4.78 19.93 17.44
N GLU A 302 -3.59 19.50 17.01
CA GLU A 302 -2.46 19.27 17.92
C GLU A 302 -1.66 20.55 18.22
N THR A 303 -1.64 21.52 17.31
CA THR A 303 -0.79 22.73 17.42
C THR A 303 -1.56 24.03 17.45
N GLY A 304 -2.85 24.04 17.06
CA GLY A 304 -3.65 25.26 16.91
C GLY A 304 -3.31 26.10 15.67
N LEU A 305 -2.36 25.67 14.83
CA LEU A 305 -2.00 26.38 13.59
C LEU A 305 -3.18 26.36 12.61
N ARG A 306 -3.64 27.54 12.21
CA ARG A 306 -4.73 27.70 11.24
C ARG A 306 -4.21 27.53 9.82
N VAL A 307 -4.15 26.29 9.36
CA VAL A 307 -3.74 25.94 8.00
C VAL A 307 -4.96 25.51 7.19
N GLY A 308 -4.96 25.78 5.90
CA GLY A 308 -5.94 25.26 4.94
C GLY A 308 -5.28 24.61 3.72
N VAL A 309 -6.09 24.00 2.86
CA VAL A 309 -5.66 23.39 1.60
C VAL A 309 -6.51 23.93 0.46
N VAL A 310 -5.89 24.19 -0.69
CA VAL A 310 -6.58 24.50 -1.94
C VAL A 310 -6.20 23.46 -2.99
N HIS A 311 -7.18 22.68 -3.43
CA HIS A 311 -7.03 21.74 -4.55
C HIS A 311 -7.39 22.44 -5.86
N VAL A 312 -6.48 22.41 -6.83
CA VAL A 312 -6.74 22.99 -8.16
C VAL A 312 -7.35 21.94 -9.07
N THR A 313 -8.68 21.90 -9.09
CA THR A 313 -9.44 20.93 -9.89
C THR A 313 -9.38 21.24 -11.39
N ALA A 314 -9.38 22.51 -11.78
CA ALA A 314 -9.19 22.92 -13.17
C ALA A 314 -7.83 23.59 -13.36
N PHE A 315 -6.93 23.00 -14.15
CA PHE A 315 -5.71 23.68 -14.59
C PHE A 315 -5.97 24.52 -15.85
N ARG A 316 -6.89 24.06 -16.70
CA ARG A 316 -7.44 24.79 -17.85
C ARG A 316 -8.96 24.64 -17.90
N PRO A 317 -9.74 25.73 -18.00
CA PRO A 317 -9.31 27.13 -17.89
C PRO A 317 -8.73 27.43 -16.51
N PHE A 318 -7.68 28.25 -16.45
CA PHE A 318 -6.96 28.51 -15.20
C PHE A 318 -7.82 29.36 -14.24
N PRO A 319 -7.98 28.97 -12.96
CA PRO A 319 -8.87 29.62 -12.01
C PRO A 319 -8.16 30.75 -11.24
N GLY A 320 -7.51 31.66 -11.95
CA GLY A 320 -6.75 32.77 -11.36
C GLY A 320 -7.54 33.57 -10.31
N PRO A 321 -8.72 34.14 -10.65
CA PRO A 321 -9.53 34.89 -9.70
C PRO A 321 -9.93 34.10 -8.45
N GLU A 322 -10.35 32.85 -8.61
CA GLU A 322 -10.77 31.98 -7.52
C GLU A 322 -9.59 31.61 -6.58
N LEU A 323 -8.40 31.40 -7.14
CA LEU A 323 -7.19 31.14 -6.35
C LEU A 323 -6.74 32.38 -5.59
N VAL A 324 -6.78 33.56 -6.22
CA VAL A 324 -6.46 34.83 -5.55
C VAL A 324 -7.47 35.13 -4.44
N GLU A 325 -8.76 34.85 -4.65
CA GLU A 325 -9.78 34.99 -3.62
C GLU A 325 -9.51 34.09 -2.41
N ALA A 326 -9.21 32.81 -2.66
CA ALA A 326 -8.94 31.84 -1.59
C ALA A 326 -7.63 32.16 -0.82
N LEU A 327 -6.58 32.57 -1.53
CA LEU A 327 -5.23 32.70 -0.98
C LEU A 327 -4.87 34.12 -0.56
N GLY A 328 -5.53 35.16 -1.08
CA GLY A 328 -5.12 36.55 -0.89
C GLY A 328 -5.11 37.04 0.58
N ARG A 329 -5.81 36.34 1.47
CA ARG A 329 -5.90 36.67 2.90
C ARG A 329 -4.86 35.98 3.77
N VAL A 330 -4.19 34.94 3.27
CA VAL A 330 -3.22 34.19 4.08
C VAL A 330 -1.92 34.99 4.29
N LYS A 331 -1.13 34.61 5.28
CA LYS A 331 0.22 35.15 5.49
C LYS A 331 1.17 34.61 4.42
N ALA A 332 1.12 33.30 4.19
CA ALA A 332 1.93 32.59 3.23
C ALA A 332 1.22 31.34 2.69
N PHE A 333 1.58 30.89 1.50
CA PHE A 333 1.16 29.61 0.97
C PHE A 333 2.29 28.90 0.24
N THR A 334 2.22 27.57 0.21
CA THR A 334 3.11 26.70 -0.57
C THR A 334 2.35 26.10 -1.72
N VAL A 335 2.92 26.15 -2.93
CA VAL A 335 2.47 25.38 -4.08
C VAL A 335 3.32 24.11 -4.19
N LEU A 336 2.69 22.94 -4.08
CA LEU A 336 3.34 21.63 -4.25
C LEU A 336 2.97 21.04 -5.61
N GLU A 337 3.98 20.67 -6.38
CA GLU A 337 3.81 20.16 -7.74
C GLU A 337 4.44 18.78 -7.89
N ARG A 338 3.74 17.89 -8.61
CA ARG A 338 4.19 16.52 -8.90
C ARG A 338 5.09 16.44 -10.13
N MET A 339 6.02 17.38 -10.21
CA MET A 339 6.98 17.53 -11.30
C MET A 339 8.09 18.49 -10.87
N ASP A 340 9.16 18.54 -11.64
CA ASP A 340 10.21 19.54 -11.48
C ASP A 340 10.72 20.04 -12.83
N ASN A 341 10.69 21.36 -13.04
CA ASN A 341 11.22 22.02 -14.22
C ASN A 341 12.28 23.06 -13.82
N PRO A 342 13.52 22.62 -13.57
CA PRO A 342 14.57 23.47 -12.97
C PRO A 342 15.04 24.62 -13.88
N MET A 343 14.82 24.53 -15.20
CA MET A 343 15.15 25.61 -16.13
C MET A 343 14.05 26.68 -16.24
N GLY A 344 12.87 26.41 -15.68
CA GLY A 344 11.78 27.39 -15.59
C GLY A 344 11.98 28.36 -14.42
N GLN A 345 11.44 29.57 -14.55
CA GLN A 345 11.40 30.53 -13.44
C GLN A 345 10.64 29.96 -12.22
N SER A 346 9.65 29.12 -12.46
CA SER A 346 8.88 28.36 -11.49
C SER A 346 8.23 27.18 -12.20
N ASN A 347 7.87 26.14 -11.43
CA ASN A 347 7.04 25.06 -11.96
C ASN A 347 5.67 25.62 -12.43
N PRO A 348 4.98 24.94 -13.37
CA PRO A 348 3.84 25.50 -14.10
C PRO A 348 2.70 26.04 -13.23
N LEU A 349 2.27 25.31 -12.21
CA LEU A 349 1.18 25.76 -11.34
C LEU A 349 1.61 26.97 -10.51
N THR A 350 2.82 26.94 -9.96
CA THR A 350 3.41 28.09 -9.25
C THR A 350 3.45 29.32 -10.16
N ALA A 351 3.89 29.16 -11.41
CA ALA A 351 4.02 30.27 -12.36
C ALA A 351 2.66 30.93 -12.64
N GLU A 352 1.63 30.12 -12.90
CA GLU A 352 0.27 30.59 -13.16
C GLU A 352 -0.35 31.29 -11.94
N ILE A 353 -0.12 30.78 -10.72
CA ILE A 353 -0.57 31.42 -9.48
C ILE A 353 0.12 32.78 -9.29
N LYS A 354 1.44 32.85 -9.48
CA LYS A 354 2.19 34.11 -9.39
C LYS A 354 1.68 35.14 -10.42
N ALA A 355 1.37 34.70 -11.63
CA ALA A 355 0.78 35.56 -12.66
C ALA A 355 -0.61 36.06 -12.26
N ALA A 356 -1.47 35.19 -11.73
CA ALA A 356 -2.80 35.55 -11.23
C ALA A 356 -2.73 36.59 -10.09
N PHE A 357 -1.76 36.47 -9.18
CA PHE A 357 -1.52 37.47 -8.14
C PHE A 357 -0.99 38.81 -8.70
N ALA A 358 -0.15 38.76 -9.74
CA ALA A 358 0.31 39.97 -10.42
C ALA A 358 -0.86 40.71 -11.10
N ASP A 359 -1.74 39.98 -11.79
CA ASP A 359 -2.98 40.52 -12.37
C ASP A 359 -3.87 41.18 -11.31
N ALA A 360 -4.05 40.53 -10.16
CA ALA A 360 -4.84 41.06 -9.06
C ALA A 360 -4.25 42.34 -8.44
N LEU A 361 -2.92 42.47 -8.35
CA LEU A 361 -2.25 43.67 -7.85
C LEU A 361 -2.45 44.89 -8.75
N ILE A 362 -2.57 44.68 -10.06
CA ILE A 362 -2.77 45.76 -11.04
C ILE A 362 -4.26 46.01 -11.34
N ASP A 363 -5.15 45.52 -10.47
CA ASP A 363 -6.61 45.65 -10.59
C ASP A 363 -7.15 45.11 -11.94
N ALA A 364 -6.61 44.00 -12.44
CA ALA A 364 -7.07 43.38 -13.69
C ALA A 364 -8.56 42.97 -13.61
N PRO A 365 -9.34 43.11 -14.71
CA PRO A 365 -10.77 42.80 -14.70
C PRO A 365 -11.08 41.38 -14.24
N GLY A 366 -12.03 41.25 -13.30
CA GLY A 366 -12.50 39.97 -12.77
C GLY A 366 -11.66 39.39 -11.64
N TYR A 367 -10.55 40.02 -11.25
CA TYR A 367 -9.77 39.63 -10.07
C TYR A 367 -10.22 40.39 -8.82
N PRO A 368 -10.13 39.76 -7.63
CA PRO A 368 -10.33 40.47 -6.38
C PRO A 368 -9.17 41.45 -6.15
N ARG A 369 -9.49 42.64 -5.64
CA ARG A 369 -8.51 43.68 -5.34
C ARG A 369 -7.58 43.25 -4.21
N LEU A 370 -6.27 43.38 -4.42
CA LEU A 370 -5.25 43.08 -3.42
C LEU A 370 -4.31 44.26 -3.18
N HIS A 371 -3.86 44.39 -1.93
CA HIS A 371 -2.85 45.38 -1.53
C HIS A 371 -1.46 44.77 -1.32
N ARG A 372 -1.37 43.44 -1.22
CA ARG A 372 -0.12 42.70 -1.09
C ARG A 372 -0.29 41.30 -1.67
N ILE A 373 0.82 40.69 -2.07
CA ILE A 373 0.88 39.26 -2.39
C ILE A 373 1.33 38.53 -1.10
N PRO A 374 0.64 37.47 -0.66
CA PRO A 374 1.13 36.60 0.41
C PRO A 374 2.49 36.00 0.07
N MET A 375 3.25 35.57 1.07
CA MET A 375 4.53 34.93 0.77
C MET A 375 4.32 33.62 0.02
N VAL A 376 4.96 33.46 -1.13
CA VAL A 376 4.82 32.28 -2.00
C VAL A 376 6.03 31.37 -1.86
N PHE A 377 5.77 30.14 -1.48
CA PHE A 377 6.73 29.04 -1.44
C PHE A 377 6.37 28.01 -2.52
N SER A 378 7.36 27.26 -2.98
CA SER A 378 7.21 26.23 -4.01
C SER A 378 7.95 24.97 -3.63
N GLY A 379 7.39 23.82 -3.96
CA GLY A 379 8.10 22.56 -3.76
C GLY A 379 7.75 21.50 -4.80
N ALA A 380 8.75 20.67 -5.11
CA ALA A 380 8.56 19.46 -5.91
C ALA A 380 8.40 18.25 -4.98
N ALA A 381 7.37 17.44 -5.22
CA ALA A 381 7.05 16.29 -4.39
C ALA A 381 6.35 15.19 -5.18
N GLY A 382 6.55 13.94 -4.79
CA GLY A 382 5.76 12.83 -5.32
C GLY A 382 5.99 12.44 -6.79
N LEU A 383 7.10 12.91 -7.39
CA LEU A 383 7.54 12.51 -8.73
C LEU A 383 7.77 10.99 -8.76
N GLY A 384 7.27 10.33 -9.79
CA GLY A 384 7.38 8.87 -9.93
C GLY A 384 6.66 8.09 -8.83
N SER A 385 5.52 8.60 -8.34
CA SER A 385 4.80 8.09 -7.16
C SER A 385 5.67 7.91 -5.91
N ARG A 386 6.71 8.74 -5.74
CA ARG A 386 7.34 8.86 -4.43
C ARG A 386 6.27 9.28 -3.42
N ASP A 387 6.30 8.69 -2.23
CA ASP A 387 5.31 9.03 -1.21
C ASP A 387 5.41 10.50 -0.79
N VAL A 388 4.25 11.15 -0.63
CA VAL A 388 4.11 12.44 0.04
C VAL A 388 3.23 12.21 1.25
N ARG A 389 3.86 12.19 2.42
CA ARG A 389 3.30 11.65 3.67
C ARG A 389 2.91 12.80 4.61
N PRO A 390 2.17 12.52 5.69
CA PRO A 390 1.82 13.54 6.67
C PRO A 390 3.03 14.34 7.19
N GLY A 391 4.14 13.67 7.47
CA GLY A 391 5.37 14.37 7.87
C GLY A 391 5.90 15.39 6.85
N ASP A 392 5.71 15.14 5.55
CA ASP A 392 6.12 16.07 4.49
C ASP A 392 5.26 17.34 4.53
N PHE A 393 3.93 17.22 4.67
CA PHE A 393 3.05 18.38 4.78
C PHE A 393 3.28 19.17 6.08
N ILE A 394 3.62 18.50 7.18
CA ILE A 394 4.04 19.18 8.42
C ILE A 394 5.31 19.97 8.21
N ALA A 395 6.31 19.38 7.52
CA ALA A 395 7.56 20.06 7.19
C ALA A 395 7.32 21.30 6.30
N VAL A 396 6.40 21.20 5.34
CA VAL A 396 5.96 22.32 4.49
C VAL A 396 5.38 23.46 5.31
N VAL A 397 4.45 23.17 6.23
CA VAL A 397 3.85 24.19 7.10
C VAL A 397 4.91 24.82 7.99
N LYS A 398 5.79 24.02 8.60
CA LYS A 398 6.89 24.52 9.41
C LYS A 398 7.80 25.47 8.60
N ASN A 399 8.15 25.10 7.37
CA ASN A 399 8.95 25.94 6.48
C ASN A 399 8.26 27.28 6.16
N MET A 400 6.94 27.30 6.01
CA MET A 400 6.19 28.57 5.84
C MET A 400 6.17 29.43 7.10
N VAL A 401 5.97 28.82 8.27
CA VAL A 401 5.92 29.51 9.56
C VAL A 401 7.27 30.14 9.90
N ASP A 402 8.36 29.42 9.62
CA ASP A 402 9.73 29.84 9.90
C ASP A 402 10.30 30.81 8.85
N ASP A 403 9.51 31.20 7.84
CA ASP A 403 9.95 31.94 6.64
C ASP A 403 11.21 31.33 5.99
N GLY A 404 11.18 30.00 5.81
CA GLY A 404 12.33 29.21 5.37
C GLY A 404 12.61 29.26 3.86
N ARG A 405 12.97 28.12 3.28
CA ARG A 405 13.42 28.03 1.88
C ARG A 405 12.26 28.31 0.92
N ARG A 406 12.46 29.23 -0.04
CA ARG A 406 11.47 29.58 -1.08
C ARG A 406 11.14 28.42 -2.02
N TYR A 407 12.16 27.64 -2.37
CA TYR A 407 12.02 26.40 -3.14
C TYR A 407 12.63 25.23 -2.37
N PHE A 408 11.97 24.08 -2.37
CA PHE A 408 12.42 22.88 -1.67
C PHE A 408 11.92 21.60 -2.36
N VAL A 409 12.38 20.45 -1.88
CA VAL A 409 11.91 19.12 -2.33
C VAL A 409 11.45 18.28 -1.13
N LEU A 410 10.56 17.31 -1.35
CA LEU A 410 10.03 16.44 -0.30
C LEU A 410 10.34 14.95 -0.59
N GLY A 411 10.41 14.14 0.46
CA GLY A 411 10.52 12.67 0.34
C GLY A 411 11.85 12.12 -0.17
N ILE A 412 12.90 12.94 -0.35
CA ILE A 412 14.24 12.51 -0.80
C ILE A 412 15.34 13.11 0.07
N SER A 413 16.51 12.46 0.09
CA SER A 413 17.72 13.04 0.67
C SER A 413 18.38 13.96 -0.34
N HIS A 414 18.30 15.27 -0.12
CA HIS A 414 18.86 16.30 -0.98
C HIS A 414 19.12 17.57 -0.17
N GLU A 415 20.01 18.46 -0.61
CA GLU A 415 20.28 19.74 0.08
C GLU A 415 19.05 20.65 0.17
N LEU A 416 18.13 20.51 -0.79
CA LEU A 416 16.86 21.23 -0.84
C LEU A 416 15.76 20.55 -0.02
N ALA A 417 16.01 19.39 0.58
CA ALA A 417 14.98 18.63 1.28
C ALA A 417 14.56 19.32 2.59
N LEU A 418 13.26 19.30 2.88
CA LEU A 418 12.75 19.66 4.21
C LEU A 418 12.84 18.46 5.16
N ASP A 419 13.06 18.73 6.44
CA ASP A 419 13.08 17.70 7.48
C ASP A 419 11.65 17.22 7.78
N ASN A 420 11.38 15.97 7.41
CA ASN A 420 10.11 15.27 7.61
C ASN A 420 10.22 14.13 8.65
N SER A 421 11.21 14.21 9.56
CA SER A 421 11.48 13.18 10.58
C SER A 421 10.27 12.88 11.48
N PHE A 422 9.45 13.90 11.77
CA PHE A 422 8.18 13.73 12.44
C PHE A 422 7.06 13.45 11.44
N ASP A 423 6.48 12.26 11.54
CA ASP A 423 5.47 11.77 10.60
C ASP A 423 4.42 10.93 11.35
N PRO A 424 3.31 11.58 11.77
CA PRO A 424 2.30 11.02 12.66
C PRO A 424 1.29 10.13 11.91
N ASP A 425 0.53 9.36 12.67
CA ASP A 425 -0.61 8.62 12.14
C ASP A 425 -1.81 9.57 12.00
N VAL A 426 -2.28 9.76 10.77
CA VAL A 426 -3.45 10.59 10.45
C VAL A 426 -4.58 9.76 9.84
N ARG A 427 -4.48 8.43 9.88
CA ARG A 427 -5.58 7.55 9.48
C ARG A 427 -6.78 7.78 10.41
N PRO A 428 -8.01 7.44 9.97
CA PRO A 428 -9.16 7.40 10.86
C PRO A 428 -8.87 6.58 12.11
N ALA A 429 -9.42 6.95 13.27
CA ALA A 429 -9.16 6.24 14.52
C ALA A 429 -9.65 4.77 14.50
N SER A 430 -10.68 4.48 13.69
CA SER A 430 -11.20 3.13 13.45
C SER A 430 -10.42 2.35 12.37
N ALA A 431 -9.34 2.93 11.83
CA ALA A 431 -8.62 2.32 10.73
C ALA A 431 -7.91 1.03 11.13
N PHE A 432 -8.05 0.03 10.28
CA PHE A 432 -7.28 -1.20 10.29
C PHE A 432 -6.56 -1.34 8.97
N SER A 433 -5.24 -1.35 9.01
CA SER A 433 -4.36 -1.40 7.85
C SER A 433 -3.57 -2.69 7.81
N MET A 434 -3.40 -3.18 6.58
CA MET A 434 -2.64 -4.35 6.21
C MET A 434 -1.54 -3.95 5.24
N ARG A 435 -0.33 -4.46 5.47
CA ARG A 435 0.77 -4.46 4.49
C ARG A 435 1.23 -5.88 4.25
N GLY A 436 0.86 -6.45 3.11
CA GLY A 436 1.28 -7.78 2.73
C GLY A 436 2.57 -7.78 1.94
N HIS A 437 3.42 -8.77 2.24
CA HIS A 437 4.65 -9.06 1.52
C HIS A 437 4.48 -10.37 0.77
N SER A 438 4.63 -10.32 -0.55
CA SER A 438 4.42 -11.46 -1.42
C SER A 438 5.42 -11.50 -2.57
N VAL A 439 5.23 -12.46 -3.48
CA VAL A 439 6.06 -12.69 -4.66
C VAL A 439 5.20 -12.54 -5.91
N GLY A 440 5.74 -11.85 -6.92
CA GLY A 440 5.08 -11.66 -8.20
C GLY A 440 4.69 -13.00 -8.83
N GLY A 441 3.39 -13.21 -9.06
CA GLY A 441 2.81 -14.45 -9.59
C GLY A 441 1.93 -15.23 -8.60
N PHE A 442 1.97 -14.90 -7.30
CA PHE A 442 1.19 -15.60 -6.26
C PHE A 442 -0.28 -15.14 -6.15
N GLY A 443 -0.75 -14.26 -7.04
CA GLY A 443 -2.14 -13.80 -7.06
C GLY A 443 -2.50 -12.74 -6.01
N SER A 444 -1.54 -12.28 -5.19
CA SER A 444 -1.80 -11.39 -4.04
C SER A 444 -2.46 -10.06 -4.39
N VAL A 445 -2.20 -9.50 -5.58
CA VAL A 445 -2.89 -8.27 -6.02
C VAL A 445 -4.39 -8.53 -6.19
N THR A 446 -4.77 -9.58 -6.91
CA THR A 446 -6.17 -9.97 -7.09
C THR A 446 -6.82 -10.28 -5.75
N THR A 447 -6.13 -11.03 -4.90
CA THR A 447 -6.57 -11.29 -3.53
C THR A 447 -6.84 -10.00 -2.76
N ASN A 448 -5.94 -9.02 -2.82
CA ASN A 448 -6.12 -7.75 -2.14
C ASN A 448 -7.38 -7.01 -2.64
N LYS A 449 -7.66 -7.06 -3.95
CA LYS A 449 -8.92 -6.52 -4.53
C LYS A 449 -10.15 -7.23 -3.97
N VAL A 450 -10.08 -8.56 -3.84
CA VAL A 450 -11.18 -9.38 -3.32
C VAL A 450 -11.40 -9.12 -1.83
N ILE A 451 -10.33 -9.04 -1.03
CA ILE A 451 -10.40 -8.66 0.40
C ILE A 451 -11.04 -7.28 0.53
N ALA A 452 -10.56 -6.27 -0.20
CA ALA A 452 -11.11 -4.91 -0.14
C ALA A 452 -12.62 -4.90 -0.48
N THR A 453 -13.03 -5.61 -1.54
CA THR A 453 -14.43 -5.68 -1.94
C THR A 453 -15.29 -6.37 -0.89
N ILE A 454 -14.82 -7.49 -0.32
CA ILE A 454 -15.55 -8.18 0.76
C ILE A 454 -15.64 -7.27 1.99
N VAL A 455 -14.55 -6.59 2.35
CA VAL A 455 -14.55 -5.71 3.52
C VAL A 455 -15.53 -4.55 3.33
N GLY A 456 -15.53 -3.91 2.15
CA GLY A 456 -16.44 -2.83 1.83
C GLY A 456 -17.91 -3.28 1.76
N ASP A 457 -18.19 -4.34 0.99
CA ASP A 457 -19.56 -4.78 0.70
C ASP A 457 -20.22 -5.50 1.90
N LEU A 458 -19.46 -6.25 2.71
CA LEU A 458 -20.01 -7.05 3.81
C LEU A 458 -20.07 -6.30 5.14
N PHE A 459 -19.06 -5.46 5.42
CA PHE A 459 -18.95 -4.78 6.72
C PHE A 459 -19.32 -3.31 6.67
N ASP A 460 -19.71 -2.78 5.49
CA ASP A 460 -20.08 -1.38 5.29
C ASP A 460 -18.98 -0.43 5.81
N LEU A 461 -17.75 -0.72 5.37
CA LEU A 461 -16.54 0.05 5.70
C LEU A 461 -16.02 0.75 4.45
N TYR A 462 -15.39 1.90 4.66
CA TYR A 462 -14.53 2.51 3.67
C TYR A 462 -13.25 1.68 3.56
N VAL A 463 -12.88 1.33 2.34
CA VAL A 463 -11.68 0.60 2.01
C VAL A 463 -10.84 1.41 1.05
N GLN A 464 -9.52 1.28 1.22
CA GLN A 464 -8.55 1.74 0.26
C GLN A 464 -7.53 0.62 0.07
N ALA A 465 -7.35 0.14 -1.15
CA ALA A 465 -6.42 -0.96 -1.43
C ALA A 465 -5.63 -0.71 -2.71
N TYR A 466 -4.31 -0.83 -2.61
CA TYR A 466 -3.43 -0.59 -3.74
C TYR A 466 -2.18 -1.48 -3.67
N PRO A 467 -1.76 -2.06 -4.79
CA PRO A 467 -0.50 -2.78 -4.90
C PRO A 467 0.67 -1.83 -5.18
N LYS A 468 1.87 -2.19 -4.72
CA LYS A 468 3.14 -1.60 -5.15
C LYS A 468 3.82 -2.55 -6.11
N TYR A 469 3.89 -2.14 -7.38
CA TYR A 469 4.54 -2.92 -8.43
C TYR A 469 6.02 -2.57 -8.53
N GLY A 470 6.87 -3.59 -8.70
CA GLY A 470 8.22 -3.43 -9.22
C GLY A 470 8.24 -3.39 -10.76
N SER A 471 9.41 -3.20 -11.34
CA SER A 471 9.64 -3.25 -12.80
C SER A 471 9.49 -4.66 -13.39
N GLU A 472 9.54 -5.69 -12.55
CA GLU A 472 9.68 -7.09 -12.95
C GLU A 472 8.34 -7.81 -13.01
N LYS A 473 8.16 -8.66 -14.02
CA LYS A 473 6.88 -9.32 -14.30
C LYS A 473 6.51 -10.43 -13.29
N LYS A 474 7.49 -11.18 -12.76
CA LYS A 474 7.28 -12.32 -11.84
C LYS A 474 8.51 -12.56 -10.97
N GLY A 475 8.32 -13.24 -9.84
CA GLY A 475 9.40 -13.80 -9.02
C GLY A 475 10.06 -12.82 -8.06
N LEU A 476 9.84 -11.51 -8.20
CA LEU A 476 10.34 -10.52 -7.26
C LEU A 476 9.35 -10.16 -6.15
N PRO A 477 9.84 -9.64 -5.02
CA PRO A 477 9.03 -9.18 -3.91
C PRO A 477 8.02 -8.13 -4.36
N THR A 478 6.78 -8.26 -3.90
CA THR A 478 5.68 -7.34 -4.16
C THR A 478 5.02 -7.01 -2.84
N THR A 479 4.78 -5.72 -2.62
CA THR A 479 4.04 -5.26 -1.44
C THR A 479 2.66 -4.81 -1.86
N TYR A 480 1.66 -5.07 -1.04
CA TYR A 480 0.30 -4.58 -1.25
C TYR A 480 -0.28 -4.06 0.05
N TYR A 481 -1.16 -3.08 -0.09
CA TYR A 481 -1.68 -2.30 1.00
C TYR A 481 -3.20 -2.38 0.99
N LEU A 482 -3.78 -2.43 2.18
CA LEU A 482 -5.22 -2.30 2.40
C LEU A 482 -5.42 -1.51 3.67
N THR A 483 -6.37 -0.59 3.67
CA THR A 483 -6.89 0.04 4.88
C THR A 483 -8.40 -0.09 4.83
N ALA A 484 -9.01 -0.38 5.97
CA ALA A 484 -10.45 -0.36 6.17
C ALA A 484 -10.77 0.53 7.38
N ALA A 485 -11.80 1.36 7.28
CA ALA A 485 -12.21 2.28 8.34
C ALA A 485 -13.71 2.58 8.27
N GLU A 486 -14.29 3.08 9.37
CA GLU A 486 -15.68 3.55 9.41
C GLU A 486 -15.87 4.92 8.73
N GLU A 487 -14.77 5.64 8.53
CA GLU A 487 -14.73 6.95 7.89
C GLU A 487 -13.90 6.92 6.60
N PRO A 488 -14.13 7.86 5.65
CA PRO A 488 -13.36 7.92 4.42
C PRO A 488 -11.84 7.98 4.64
N ILE A 489 -11.12 7.12 3.93
CA ILE A 489 -9.65 7.05 3.95
C ILE A 489 -9.10 8.02 2.91
N ARG A 490 -8.19 8.91 3.33
CA ARG A 490 -7.68 10.03 2.51
C ARG A 490 -6.15 10.05 2.33
N THR A 491 -5.48 8.98 2.75
CA THR A 491 -4.01 8.88 2.77
C THR A 491 -3.49 8.12 1.55
N HIS A 492 -3.01 8.83 0.53
CA HIS A 492 -2.51 8.26 -0.73
C HIS A 492 -0.99 8.08 -0.73
N SER A 493 -0.52 7.27 0.21
CA SER A 493 0.91 6.97 0.39
C SER A 493 1.09 5.62 1.07
N GLU A 494 2.27 5.00 0.95
CA GLU A 494 2.59 3.77 1.65
C GLU A 494 2.29 3.82 3.16
N LEU A 495 1.76 2.70 3.65
CA LEU A 495 1.39 2.57 5.06
C LEU A 495 2.64 2.43 5.94
N LYS A 496 2.82 3.40 6.83
CA LYS A 496 3.77 3.30 7.94
C LYS A 496 3.19 2.52 9.10
N PHE A 497 1.96 2.83 9.48
CA PHE A 497 1.27 2.21 10.61
C PHE A 497 0.36 1.10 10.09
N VAL A 498 0.54 -0.12 10.60
CA VAL A 498 -0.24 -1.30 10.19
C VAL A 498 -0.54 -2.22 11.37
N GLU A 499 -1.71 -2.85 11.33
CA GLU A 499 -2.19 -3.77 12.35
C GLU A 499 -1.99 -5.23 11.92
N PHE A 500 -1.90 -5.50 10.61
CA PHE A 500 -1.72 -6.84 10.07
C PHE A 500 -0.65 -6.92 8.96
N VAL A 501 0.28 -7.86 9.08
CA VAL A 501 1.36 -8.07 8.09
C VAL A 501 1.38 -9.53 7.64
N PRO A 502 0.72 -9.86 6.51
CA PRO A 502 0.84 -11.19 5.93
C PRO A 502 2.12 -11.34 5.13
N LEU A 503 2.86 -12.41 5.43
CA LEU A 503 4.10 -12.83 4.80
C LEU A 503 3.81 -14.11 4.00
N ASN A 504 3.57 -13.95 2.70
CA ASN A 504 3.35 -15.08 1.80
C ASN A 504 4.64 -15.89 1.57
N ASP A 505 5.79 -15.32 1.92
CA ASP A 505 7.09 -15.98 1.96
C ASP A 505 7.91 -15.39 3.14
N ILE A 506 8.46 -16.27 4.00
CA ILE A 506 9.27 -15.86 5.15
C ILE A 506 10.58 -15.16 4.74
N ASN A 507 11.04 -15.36 3.50
CA ASN A 507 12.18 -14.65 2.93
C ASN A 507 11.99 -13.13 2.90
N ALA A 508 10.77 -12.60 3.12
CA ALA A 508 10.54 -11.19 3.36
C ALA A 508 11.46 -10.60 4.44
N PHE A 509 11.82 -11.37 5.48
CA PHE A 509 12.78 -10.96 6.51
C PHE A 509 14.24 -10.87 6.03
N ASN A 510 14.59 -11.53 4.93
CA ASN A 510 15.92 -11.46 4.31
C ASN A 510 16.05 -10.27 3.36
N LEU A 511 14.93 -9.76 2.84
CA LEU A 511 14.88 -8.65 1.90
C LEU A 511 14.82 -7.28 2.60
N GLY A 512 14.37 -7.26 3.85
CA GLY A 512 14.25 -6.06 4.67
C GLY A 512 13.54 -6.39 5.97
N ASN A 513 13.08 -5.35 6.69
CA ASN A 513 12.30 -5.54 7.90
C ASN A 513 10.79 -5.43 7.58
N PRO A 514 10.06 -6.55 7.44
CA PRO A 514 8.64 -6.52 7.11
C PRO A 514 7.77 -6.02 8.27
N LEU A 515 8.32 -5.88 9.49
CA LEU A 515 7.64 -5.43 10.70
C LEU A 515 7.72 -3.91 10.92
N ILE A 516 8.32 -3.15 10.00
CA ILE A 516 8.43 -1.68 10.15
C ILE A 516 7.04 -1.07 10.35
N GLY A 517 6.84 -0.43 11.50
CA GLY A 517 5.63 0.30 11.84
C GLY A 517 4.38 -0.56 12.17
N ILE A 518 4.56 -1.86 12.38
CA ILE A 518 3.50 -2.70 12.96
C ILE A 518 3.10 -2.20 14.35
N GLN A 519 1.80 -2.04 14.61
CA GLN A 519 1.29 -1.55 15.89
C GLN A 519 1.42 -2.59 17.00
N GLU A 520 1.52 -2.12 18.26
CA GLU A 520 1.52 -3.00 19.43
C GLU A 520 0.23 -3.83 19.47
N GLY A 521 0.34 -5.13 19.76
CA GLY A 521 -0.81 -6.05 19.72
C GLY A 521 -1.28 -6.42 18.31
N GLY A 522 -0.62 -5.93 17.26
CA GLY A 522 -0.88 -6.32 15.88
C GLY A 522 -0.60 -7.81 15.62
N ALA A 523 -0.82 -8.25 14.38
CA ALA A 523 -0.60 -9.64 14.00
C ALA A 523 0.24 -9.77 12.72
N ILE A 524 1.03 -10.83 12.65
CA ILE A 524 1.62 -11.29 11.39
C ILE A 524 1.02 -12.62 10.99
N PHE A 525 0.94 -12.86 9.68
CA PHE A 525 0.70 -14.19 9.14
C PHE A 525 1.97 -14.68 8.45
N VAL A 526 2.36 -15.92 8.70
CA VAL A 526 3.54 -16.55 8.12
C VAL A 526 3.09 -17.76 7.31
N GLN A 527 3.30 -17.73 5.99
CA GLN A 527 3.26 -18.97 5.22
C GLN A 527 4.38 -19.87 5.76
N SER A 528 4.00 -21.06 6.26
CA SER A 528 4.95 -22.02 6.79
C SER A 528 4.50 -23.44 6.46
N ARG A 529 5.46 -24.30 6.10
CA ARG A 529 5.26 -25.75 5.95
C ARG A 529 5.32 -26.49 7.29
N HIS A 530 5.81 -25.83 8.34
CA HIS A 530 5.90 -26.43 9.68
C HIS A 530 4.54 -26.39 10.37
N THR A 531 4.17 -27.51 10.98
CA THR A 531 2.99 -27.63 11.84
C THR A 531 3.31 -27.39 13.32
N ASP A 532 4.57 -27.59 13.72
CA ASP A 532 5.06 -27.32 15.08
C ASP A 532 5.27 -25.80 15.28
N PRO A 533 4.56 -25.16 16.24
CA PRO A 533 4.73 -23.75 16.55
C PRO A 533 6.17 -23.36 16.89
N LYS A 534 6.96 -24.28 17.47
CA LYS A 534 8.35 -24.01 17.82
C LYS A 534 9.21 -23.81 16.58
N ALA A 535 9.09 -24.70 15.60
CA ALA A 535 9.82 -24.59 14.33
C ALA A 535 9.44 -23.33 13.55
N VAL A 536 8.16 -22.91 13.58
CA VAL A 536 7.72 -21.65 12.97
C VAL A 536 8.40 -20.45 13.63
N TRP A 537 8.42 -20.43 14.97
CA TRP A 537 9.06 -19.36 15.74
C TRP A 537 10.56 -19.28 15.52
N GLU A 538 11.25 -20.43 15.49
CA GLU A 538 12.69 -20.52 15.27
C GLU A 538 13.11 -20.09 13.85
N ASN A 539 12.21 -20.19 12.87
CA ASN A 539 12.46 -19.75 11.49
C ASN A 539 12.37 -18.23 11.31
N ILE A 540 11.82 -17.50 12.29
CA ILE A 540 11.82 -16.03 12.27
C ILE A 540 13.20 -15.53 12.74
N PRO A 541 13.89 -14.65 11.98
CA PRO A 541 15.19 -14.12 12.40
C PRO A 541 15.14 -13.38 13.74
N GLU A 542 16.26 -13.40 14.46
CA GLU A 542 16.32 -12.90 15.84
C GLU A 542 15.87 -11.43 15.98
N TYR A 543 16.23 -10.57 15.02
CA TYR A 543 15.76 -9.19 15.04
C TYR A 543 14.22 -9.09 14.96
N GLY A 544 13.59 -9.95 14.17
CA GLY A 544 12.14 -10.04 14.02
C GLY A 544 11.48 -10.56 15.29
N ARG A 545 12.03 -11.64 15.88
CA ARG A 545 11.58 -12.20 17.16
C ARG A 545 11.57 -11.16 18.27
N ARG A 546 12.63 -10.33 18.35
CA ARG A 546 12.75 -9.25 19.33
C ARG A 546 11.68 -8.17 19.16
N ILE A 547 11.35 -7.81 17.92
CA ILE A 547 10.25 -6.86 17.63
C ILE A 547 8.90 -7.46 18.03
N ILE A 548 8.66 -8.72 17.66
CA ILE A 548 7.42 -9.45 17.97
C ILE A 548 7.20 -9.55 19.48
N ARG A 549 8.24 -9.90 20.24
CA ARG A 549 8.23 -9.94 21.71
C ARG A 549 7.86 -8.58 22.28
N ARG A 550 8.67 -7.56 21.98
CA ARG A 550 8.55 -6.20 22.53
C ARG A 550 7.20 -5.53 22.21
N ARG A 551 6.68 -5.71 21.00
CA ARG A 551 5.40 -5.12 20.57
C ARG A 551 4.21 -6.06 20.76
N ARG A 552 4.39 -7.17 21.49
CA ARG A 552 3.31 -8.13 21.77
C ARG A 552 2.55 -8.59 20.51
N ILE A 553 3.28 -8.81 19.43
CA ILE A 553 2.71 -9.17 18.13
C ILE A 553 2.26 -10.63 18.16
N ARG A 554 1.07 -10.91 17.62
CA ARG A 554 0.54 -12.26 17.42
C ARG A 554 1.16 -12.88 16.17
N VAL A 555 1.55 -14.15 16.23
CA VAL A 555 2.18 -14.87 15.11
C VAL A 555 1.25 -15.97 14.64
N LEU A 556 0.56 -15.71 13.53
CA LEU A 556 -0.33 -16.66 12.88
C LEU A 556 0.42 -17.40 11.79
N TYR A 557 0.12 -18.68 11.57
CA TYR A 557 0.77 -19.46 10.53
C TYR A 557 -0.16 -20.52 9.93
N LEU A 558 0.08 -20.83 8.67
CA LEU A 558 -0.61 -21.88 7.91
C LEU A 558 0.18 -22.24 6.64
N ASP A 559 0.12 -23.49 6.19
CA ASP A 559 0.62 -23.86 4.86
C ASP A 559 -0.42 -23.54 3.78
N ALA A 560 -0.59 -22.24 3.49
CA ALA A 560 -1.49 -21.79 2.44
C ALA A 560 -1.15 -22.37 1.05
N ALA A 561 0.12 -22.73 0.82
CA ALA A 561 0.58 -23.31 -0.43
C ALA A 561 0.16 -24.77 -0.60
N ALA A 562 0.19 -25.56 0.48
CA ALA A 562 -0.36 -26.92 0.47
C ALA A 562 -1.86 -26.92 0.23
N ILE A 563 -2.61 -26.10 0.99
CA ILE A 563 -4.07 -25.98 0.84
C ILE A 563 -4.44 -25.60 -0.59
N ALA A 564 -3.77 -24.59 -1.17
CA ALA A 564 -4.05 -24.16 -2.53
C ALA A 564 -3.79 -25.27 -3.58
N ARG A 565 -2.75 -26.10 -3.39
CA ARG A 565 -2.49 -27.27 -4.27
C ARG A 565 -3.53 -28.36 -4.13
N GLU A 566 -4.04 -28.59 -2.92
CA GLU A 566 -5.04 -29.62 -2.63
C GLU A 566 -6.44 -29.24 -3.14
N VAL A 567 -6.78 -27.95 -3.07
CA VAL A 567 -8.14 -27.46 -3.38
C VAL A 567 -8.30 -27.05 -4.85
N ALA A 568 -7.25 -26.55 -5.50
CA ALA A 568 -7.37 -26.06 -6.87
C ALA A 568 -7.53 -27.21 -7.87
N SER A 569 -8.67 -27.24 -8.56
CA SER A 569 -8.91 -28.16 -9.69
C SER A 569 -8.08 -27.80 -10.94
N GLU A 570 -7.73 -26.54 -11.14
CA GLU A 570 -6.94 -26.06 -12.28
C GLU A 570 -5.44 -25.84 -11.93
N PRO A 571 -4.49 -26.35 -12.74
CA PRO A 571 -3.06 -26.22 -12.47
C PRO A 571 -2.55 -24.78 -12.35
N ASP A 572 -3.10 -23.82 -13.11
CA ASP A 572 -2.70 -22.41 -13.07
C ASP A 572 -3.17 -21.67 -11.81
N LEU A 573 -4.12 -22.26 -11.07
CA LEU A 573 -4.70 -21.73 -9.84
C LEU A 573 -3.99 -22.22 -8.58
N GLN A 574 -3.31 -23.36 -8.61
CA GLN A 574 -2.61 -23.95 -7.46
C GLN A 574 -1.65 -22.98 -6.75
N VAL A 575 -1.01 -22.08 -7.51
CA VAL A 575 -0.11 -21.06 -6.95
C VAL A 575 -0.87 -19.80 -6.53
N ARG A 576 -1.94 -19.42 -7.24
CA ARG A 576 -2.66 -18.15 -7.01
C ARG A 576 -3.68 -18.24 -5.88
N MET A 577 -4.23 -19.43 -5.63
CA MET A 577 -5.22 -19.65 -4.58
C MET A 577 -4.68 -19.49 -3.15
N GLN A 578 -3.35 -19.43 -2.98
CA GLN A 578 -2.74 -19.15 -1.67
C GLN A 578 -3.22 -17.83 -1.08
N GLY A 579 -3.43 -16.81 -1.93
CA GLY A 579 -4.01 -15.54 -1.47
C GLY A 579 -5.47 -15.69 -1.02
N ILE A 580 -6.23 -16.62 -1.61
CA ILE A 580 -7.63 -16.87 -1.20
C ILE A 580 -7.67 -17.62 0.14
N VAL A 581 -6.71 -18.49 0.42
CA VAL A 581 -6.51 -19.03 1.78
C VAL A 581 -6.21 -17.89 2.77
N LEU A 582 -5.33 -16.95 2.38
CA LEU A 582 -5.03 -15.77 3.20
C LEU A 582 -6.27 -14.89 3.46
N LEU A 583 -7.24 -14.81 2.55
CA LEU A 583 -8.51 -14.13 2.81
C LEU A 583 -9.24 -14.78 4.01
N GLY A 584 -9.29 -16.12 4.09
CA GLY A 584 -9.84 -16.82 5.25
C GLY A 584 -9.11 -16.49 6.55
N VAL A 585 -7.77 -16.49 6.51
CA VAL A 585 -6.93 -16.08 7.63
C VAL A 585 -7.22 -14.63 8.05
N PHE A 586 -7.29 -13.72 7.09
CA PHE A 586 -7.57 -12.30 7.31
C PHE A 586 -8.92 -12.12 8.02
N LEU A 587 -9.98 -12.78 7.53
CA LEU A 587 -11.31 -12.73 8.14
C LEU A 587 -11.31 -13.27 9.58
N LYS A 588 -10.53 -14.33 9.86
CA LYS A 588 -10.39 -14.88 11.21
C LYS A 588 -9.63 -13.95 12.17
N SER A 589 -8.65 -13.23 11.62
CA SER A 589 -7.65 -12.47 12.40
C SER A 589 -8.08 -11.03 12.69
N THR A 590 -9.04 -10.52 11.92
CA THR A 590 -9.51 -9.15 11.98
C THR A 590 -10.67 -8.98 12.97
N PRO A 591 -10.81 -7.79 13.59
CA PRO A 591 -11.86 -7.54 14.58
C PRO A 591 -13.27 -7.36 13.96
N PHE A 592 -13.38 -7.30 12.63
CA PHE A 592 -14.62 -6.89 11.95
C PHE A 592 -15.82 -7.80 12.25
N LEU A 593 -15.61 -9.11 12.37
CA LEU A 593 -16.66 -10.07 12.72
C LEU A 593 -17.25 -9.83 14.11
N GLN A 594 -16.37 -9.57 15.09
CA GLN A 594 -16.79 -9.32 16.47
C GLN A 594 -17.58 -7.99 16.57
N SER A 595 -17.21 -7.00 15.76
CA SER A 595 -17.85 -5.68 15.77
C SER A 595 -19.28 -5.67 15.20
N ARG A 596 -19.62 -6.56 14.26
CA ARG A 596 -20.91 -6.55 13.54
C ARG A 596 -21.85 -7.71 13.90
N GLN A 597 -21.50 -8.56 14.87
CA GLN A 597 -22.31 -9.70 15.33
C GLN A 597 -22.78 -10.65 14.20
N LEU A 598 -22.01 -10.77 13.11
CA LEU A 598 -22.33 -11.69 12.01
C LEU A 598 -22.02 -13.13 12.43
N SER A 599 -22.90 -14.07 12.05
CA SER A 599 -22.59 -15.49 12.21
C SER A 599 -21.54 -15.93 11.17
N GLU A 600 -20.85 -17.04 11.42
CA GLU A 600 -19.91 -17.62 10.45
C GLU A 600 -20.61 -18.01 9.14
N ALA A 601 -21.89 -18.39 9.20
CA ALA A 601 -22.68 -18.71 8.01
C ALA A 601 -22.95 -17.46 7.15
N ASP A 602 -23.30 -16.33 7.78
CA ASP A 602 -23.54 -15.06 7.08
C ASP A 602 -22.27 -14.54 6.42
N LEU A 603 -21.13 -14.69 7.12
CA LEU A 603 -19.81 -14.36 6.58
C LEU A 603 -19.51 -15.15 5.30
N LEU A 604 -19.63 -16.48 5.34
CA LEU A 604 -19.32 -17.33 4.20
C LEU A 604 -20.27 -17.06 3.02
N ALA A 605 -21.55 -16.76 3.27
CA ALA A 605 -22.49 -16.37 2.23
C ALA A 605 -22.10 -15.03 1.57
N GLY A 606 -21.66 -14.04 2.36
CA GLY A 606 -21.14 -12.77 1.85
C GLY A 606 -19.87 -12.92 1.00
N VAL A 607 -18.96 -13.80 1.45
CA VAL A 607 -17.76 -14.17 0.70
C VAL A 607 -18.13 -14.84 -0.62
N GLU A 608 -19.07 -15.79 -0.62
CA GLU A 608 -19.54 -16.48 -1.83
C GLU A 608 -20.08 -15.50 -2.86
N LYS A 609 -20.94 -14.56 -2.45
CA LYS A 609 -21.46 -13.51 -3.34
C LYS A 609 -20.32 -12.75 -4.03
N SER A 610 -19.29 -12.39 -3.28
CA SER A 610 -18.12 -11.66 -3.79
C SER A 610 -17.27 -12.52 -4.73
N LEU A 611 -17.00 -13.78 -4.36
CA LEU A 611 -16.24 -14.71 -5.20
C LEU A 611 -16.96 -15.00 -6.52
N ARG A 612 -18.29 -15.10 -6.52
CA ARG A 612 -19.09 -15.25 -7.75
C ARG A 612 -18.95 -14.05 -8.69
N LYS A 613 -18.86 -12.82 -8.17
CA LYS A 613 -18.61 -11.61 -8.96
C LYS A 613 -17.27 -11.68 -9.70
N TYR A 614 -16.22 -12.17 -9.05
CA TYR A 614 -14.87 -12.24 -9.63
C TYR A 614 -14.63 -13.48 -10.49
N PHE A 615 -15.12 -14.65 -10.05
CA PHE A 615 -14.76 -15.95 -10.62
C PHE A 615 -15.91 -16.69 -11.29
N GLY A 616 -17.15 -16.19 -11.22
CA GLY A 616 -18.31 -16.89 -11.79
C GLY A 616 -18.21 -17.16 -13.28
N LYS A 617 -17.51 -16.29 -14.03
CA LYS A 617 -17.23 -16.50 -15.47
C LYS A 617 -16.27 -17.66 -15.76
N ARG A 618 -15.49 -18.11 -14.76
CA ARG A 618 -14.59 -19.28 -14.87
C ARG A 618 -15.29 -20.61 -14.56
N GLY A 619 -16.58 -20.58 -14.21
CA GLY A 619 -17.37 -21.77 -13.92
C GLY A 619 -17.56 -22.05 -12.43
N GLU A 620 -18.54 -22.89 -12.12
CA GLU A 620 -18.98 -23.17 -10.75
C GLU A 620 -17.91 -23.88 -9.91
N GLN A 621 -17.17 -24.82 -10.50
CA GLN A 621 -16.12 -25.55 -9.79
C GLN A 621 -15.05 -24.59 -9.24
N VAL A 622 -14.61 -23.60 -10.04
CA VAL A 622 -13.64 -22.60 -9.62
C VAL A 622 -14.17 -21.79 -8.44
N VAL A 623 -15.46 -21.44 -8.42
CA VAL A 623 -16.08 -20.75 -7.28
C VAL A 623 -16.05 -21.61 -6.02
N GLN A 624 -16.40 -22.89 -6.12
CA GLN A 624 -16.40 -23.82 -4.99
C GLN A 624 -14.99 -24.10 -4.44
N ASP A 625 -14.00 -24.22 -5.31
CA ASP A 625 -12.58 -24.34 -4.91
C ASP A 625 -12.15 -23.11 -4.11
N ASN A 626 -12.47 -21.90 -4.59
CA ASN A 626 -12.14 -20.67 -3.87
C ASN A 626 -12.84 -20.59 -2.50
N LEU A 627 -14.11 -21.01 -2.42
CA LEU A 627 -14.85 -21.05 -1.15
C LEU A 627 -14.24 -22.03 -0.15
N THR A 628 -13.85 -23.21 -0.63
CA THR A 628 -13.16 -24.22 0.18
C THR A 628 -11.82 -23.68 0.69
N ALA A 629 -11.05 -23.00 -0.16
CA ALA A 629 -9.80 -22.37 0.23
C ALA A 629 -9.99 -21.30 1.32
N VAL A 630 -11.03 -20.44 1.21
CA VAL A 630 -11.36 -19.47 2.28
C VAL A 630 -11.71 -20.18 3.58
N ARG A 631 -12.58 -21.19 3.52
CA ARG A 631 -13.01 -21.93 4.71
C ARG A 631 -11.83 -22.56 5.43
N ARG A 632 -10.97 -23.27 4.71
CA ARG A 632 -9.76 -23.88 5.26
C ARG A 632 -8.81 -22.84 5.85
N GLY A 633 -8.62 -21.70 5.18
CA GLY A 633 -7.84 -20.58 5.72
C GLY A 633 -8.41 -20.03 7.03
N TYR A 634 -9.73 -19.97 7.16
CA TYR A 634 -10.41 -19.49 8.36
C TYR A 634 -10.36 -20.48 9.54
N THR A 635 -10.47 -21.79 9.26
CA THR A 635 -10.57 -22.84 10.29
C THR A 635 -9.23 -23.46 10.68
N GLU A 636 -8.26 -23.54 9.77
CA GLU A 636 -7.00 -24.26 9.97
C GLU A 636 -5.86 -23.35 10.44
N VAL A 637 -6.01 -22.03 10.40
CA VAL A 637 -4.97 -21.10 10.87
C VAL A 637 -4.65 -21.32 12.35
N GLN A 638 -3.37 -21.40 12.67
CA GLN A 638 -2.88 -21.58 14.04
C GLN A 638 -2.11 -20.34 14.50
N GLU A 639 -1.99 -20.19 15.82
CA GLU A 639 -1.24 -19.12 16.46
C GLU A 639 -0.10 -19.72 17.29
N VAL A 640 1.10 -19.15 17.19
CA VAL A 640 2.23 -19.54 18.04
C VAL A 640 1.90 -19.16 19.49
N PRO A 641 1.89 -20.12 20.44
CA PRO A 641 1.53 -19.83 21.82
C PRO A 641 2.43 -18.76 22.44
N ARG A 642 1.82 -17.82 23.18
CA ARG A 642 2.58 -16.72 23.80
C ARG A 642 3.65 -17.20 24.78
N SER A 643 3.37 -18.30 25.50
CA SER A 643 4.35 -18.94 26.38
C SER A 643 5.63 -19.33 25.64
N LEU A 644 5.55 -19.75 24.38
CA LEU A 644 6.72 -20.11 23.58
C LEU A 644 7.53 -18.88 23.17
N ILE A 645 6.85 -17.77 22.88
CA ILE A 645 7.48 -16.50 22.52
C ILE A 645 8.22 -15.89 23.71
N ASP A 646 7.65 -15.99 24.92
CA ASP A 646 8.19 -15.32 26.12
C ASP A 646 9.25 -16.16 26.88
N VAL A 647 9.25 -17.49 26.79
CA VAL A 647 10.22 -18.38 27.49
C VAL A 647 11.68 -18.08 27.13
N GLN A 648 11.94 -17.65 25.89
CA GLN A 648 13.30 -17.36 25.43
C GLN A 648 13.85 -16.05 26.02
N GLU A 649 12.98 -15.11 26.39
CA GLU A 649 13.33 -13.82 27.00
C GLU A 649 13.68 -13.94 28.49
N GLN A 650 12.98 -14.80 29.23
CA GLN A 650 13.29 -15.08 30.64
C GLN A 650 14.68 -15.71 30.80
N LEU A 651 15.01 -16.70 29.97
CA LEU A 651 16.33 -17.32 29.95
C LEU A 651 17.45 -16.34 29.55
N GLU A 652 17.21 -15.48 28.55
CA GLU A 652 18.16 -14.44 28.12
C GLU A 652 18.38 -13.37 29.21
N MET A 653 17.31 -12.90 29.89
CA MET A 653 17.42 -11.91 30.96
C MET A 653 18.10 -12.44 32.21
N GLU A 654 17.82 -13.67 32.64
CA GLU A 654 18.38 -14.25 33.87
C GLU A 654 19.88 -14.59 33.75
N THR A 655 20.32 -14.87 32.52
CA THR A 655 21.70 -15.23 32.18
C THR A 655 22.52 -14.07 31.59
N ALA A 656 21.88 -12.94 31.26
CA ALA A 656 22.53 -11.75 30.71
C ALA A 656 23.65 -11.23 31.63
N GLY A 657 24.85 -11.08 31.05
CA GLY A 657 26.02 -10.53 31.74
C GLY A 657 26.72 -11.49 32.73
N LYS A 658 26.24 -12.73 32.87
CA LYS A 658 26.86 -13.76 33.73
C LYS A 658 27.70 -14.73 32.90
N ARG A 659 28.79 -15.19 33.48
CA ARG A 659 29.64 -16.27 32.97
C ARG A 659 29.37 -17.55 33.74
N VAL A 660 29.76 -18.69 33.17
CA VAL A 660 29.63 -20.00 33.84
C VAL A 660 30.28 -20.00 35.22
N GLN A 661 31.44 -19.38 35.37
CA GLN A 661 32.15 -19.27 36.65
C GLN A 661 31.35 -18.57 37.76
N ASP A 662 30.37 -17.72 37.40
CA ASP A 662 29.60 -16.94 38.38
C ASP A 662 28.47 -17.78 39.02
N VAL A 663 28.18 -18.96 38.45
CA VAL A 663 27.03 -19.81 38.84
C VAL A 663 27.43 -21.25 39.13
N MET A 664 28.49 -21.76 38.48
CA MET A 664 28.93 -23.14 38.64
C MET A 664 29.28 -23.49 40.09
N HIS A 665 29.18 -24.77 40.43
CA HIS A 665 29.82 -25.27 41.64
C HIS A 665 31.33 -25.39 41.38
N HIS A 666 32.13 -24.69 42.18
CA HIS A 666 33.59 -24.79 42.13
C HIS A 666 34.07 -26.12 42.73
N GLY A 667 35.05 -26.73 42.07
CA GLY A 667 35.58 -28.04 42.43
C GLY A 667 34.77 -29.20 41.85
N VAL A 668 35.45 -30.29 41.54
CA VAL A 668 34.84 -31.52 41.06
C VAL A 668 35.07 -32.65 42.05
N ILE A 669 34.05 -33.45 42.29
CA ILE A 669 34.25 -34.75 42.95
C ILE A 669 34.62 -35.72 41.85
N ALA A 670 35.85 -36.22 41.92
CA ALA A 670 36.43 -37.06 40.90
C ALA A 670 36.91 -38.41 41.44
N CYS A 671 36.94 -39.41 40.57
CA CYS A 671 37.52 -40.73 40.83
C CYS A 671 38.48 -41.13 39.70
N GLN A 672 39.37 -42.07 39.98
CA GLN A 672 40.23 -42.70 38.97
C GLN A 672 39.45 -43.78 38.21
N PRO A 673 39.83 -44.12 36.97
CA PRO A 673 39.11 -45.09 36.14
C PRO A 673 39.01 -46.48 36.78
N ASN A 674 39.99 -46.82 37.64
CA ASN A 674 40.10 -48.06 38.39
C ASN A 674 39.58 -48.00 39.85
N THR A 675 38.85 -46.94 40.22
CA THR A 675 38.28 -46.82 41.57
C THR A 675 37.13 -47.83 41.73
N PRO A 676 37.07 -48.67 42.79
CA PRO A 676 35.96 -49.59 42.97
C PRO A 676 34.60 -48.87 42.94
N LEU A 677 33.64 -49.37 42.17
CA LEU A 677 32.36 -48.70 41.96
C LEU A 677 31.55 -48.52 43.24
N SER A 678 31.72 -49.42 44.22
CA SER A 678 31.16 -49.31 45.57
C SER A 678 31.60 -48.01 46.27
N LYS A 679 32.86 -47.60 46.10
CA LYS A 679 33.37 -46.33 46.62
C LYS A 679 32.81 -45.13 45.86
N VAL A 680 32.58 -45.26 44.55
CA VAL A 680 31.95 -44.21 43.72
C VAL A 680 30.50 -44.01 44.12
N ALA A 681 29.72 -45.09 44.28
CA ALA A 681 28.35 -45.05 44.76
C ALA A 681 28.26 -44.50 46.19
N GLN A 682 29.17 -44.91 47.09
CA GLN A 682 29.25 -44.38 48.44
C GLN A 682 29.58 -42.89 48.45
N ALA A 683 30.52 -42.43 47.61
CA ALA A 683 30.85 -41.01 47.47
C ALA A 683 29.66 -40.20 46.94
N MET A 684 28.89 -40.74 45.99
CA MET A 684 27.66 -40.12 45.50
C MET A 684 26.62 -39.97 46.62
N ALA A 685 26.38 -41.04 47.39
CA ALA A 685 25.40 -41.03 48.48
C ALA A 685 25.81 -40.11 49.64
N GLN A 686 27.06 -40.20 50.10
CA GLN A 686 27.55 -39.40 51.24
C GLN A 686 27.58 -37.89 50.94
N ARG A 687 27.87 -37.53 49.69
CA ARG A 687 27.97 -36.11 49.29
C ARG A 687 26.71 -35.59 48.62
N ASN A 688 25.66 -36.41 48.54
CA ASN A 688 24.38 -36.09 47.90
C ASN A 688 24.55 -35.54 46.47
N ILE A 689 25.42 -36.18 45.67
CA ILE A 689 25.67 -35.84 44.27
C ILE A 689 25.19 -36.95 43.35
N SER A 690 24.77 -36.59 42.14
CA SER A 690 24.19 -37.53 41.18
C SER A 690 25.13 -37.97 40.05
N ALA A 691 26.37 -37.47 40.03
CA ALA A 691 27.44 -37.93 39.14
C ALA A 691 28.83 -37.59 39.68
N VAL A 692 29.83 -38.37 39.28
CA VAL A 692 31.25 -38.23 39.64
C VAL A 692 32.06 -38.16 38.35
N VAL A 693 32.99 -37.21 38.29
CA VAL A 693 33.89 -37.02 37.14
C VAL A 693 35.00 -38.06 37.20
N VAL A 694 35.30 -38.73 36.08
CA VAL A 694 36.43 -39.66 36.01
C VAL A 694 37.63 -38.90 35.45
N VAL A 695 38.76 -38.95 36.16
CA VAL A 695 40.00 -38.28 35.77
C VAL A 695 41.17 -39.26 35.80
N ASP A 696 42.22 -39.01 35.01
CA ASP A 696 43.46 -39.80 35.06
C ASP A 696 44.35 -39.42 36.26
N GLN A 697 45.51 -40.06 36.39
CA GLN A 697 46.46 -39.81 37.49
C GLN A 697 46.98 -38.37 37.53
N ALA A 698 46.98 -37.66 36.40
CA ALA A 698 47.36 -36.26 36.29
C ALA A 698 46.19 -35.29 36.54
N GLY A 699 44.96 -35.80 36.68
CA GLY A 699 43.76 -35.03 36.97
C GLY A 699 43.00 -34.54 35.73
N TYR A 700 43.30 -35.05 34.53
CA TYR A 700 42.60 -34.68 33.30
C TYR A 700 41.36 -35.53 33.08
N LEU A 701 40.33 -34.92 32.48
CA LEU A 701 39.01 -35.52 32.24
C LEU A 701 39.09 -36.76 31.34
N GLN A 702 38.58 -37.88 31.83
CA GLN A 702 38.48 -39.16 31.11
C GLN A 702 37.02 -39.58 30.87
N GLY A 703 36.10 -39.15 31.74
CA GLY A 703 34.68 -39.49 31.60
C GLY A 703 33.80 -38.96 32.73
N LEU A 704 32.54 -39.39 32.76
CA LEU A 704 31.57 -39.08 33.80
C LEU A 704 30.76 -40.34 34.13
N VAL A 705 30.58 -40.65 35.41
CA VAL A 705 29.66 -41.71 35.88
C VAL A 705 28.51 -41.06 36.60
N SER A 706 27.27 -41.32 36.17
CA SER A 706 26.04 -40.83 36.80
C SER A 706 25.33 -41.93 37.61
N GLN A 707 24.37 -41.54 38.45
CA GLN A 707 23.48 -42.49 39.12
C GLN A 707 22.75 -43.41 38.14
N THR A 708 22.37 -42.91 36.96
CA THR A 708 21.74 -43.72 35.92
C THR A 708 22.69 -44.78 35.38
N ASP A 709 23.98 -44.46 35.26
CA ASP A 709 24.99 -45.43 34.83
C ASP A 709 25.21 -46.53 35.88
N LEU A 710 25.16 -46.18 37.17
CA LEU A 710 25.20 -47.16 38.27
C LEU A 710 23.98 -48.09 38.24
N VAL A 711 22.77 -47.54 38.09
CA VAL A 711 21.52 -48.31 38.02
C VAL A 711 21.49 -49.20 36.77
N ARG A 712 21.99 -48.69 35.62
CA ARG A 712 22.12 -49.50 34.40
C ARG A 712 23.10 -50.65 34.58
N ALA A 713 24.26 -50.40 35.21
CA ALA A 713 25.26 -51.42 35.49
C ALA A 713 24.70 -52.54 36.41
N GLU A 714 23.89 -52.17 37.39
CA GLU A 714 23.18 -53.11 38.28
C GLU A 714 22.10 -53.91 37.51
N ALA A 715 21.31 -53.26 36.66
CA ALA A 715 20.23 -53.89 35.89
C ALA A 715 20.73 -54.83 34.77
N SER A 716 21.94 -54.61 34.23
CA SER A 716 22.55 -55.49 33.23
C SER A 716 23.14 -56.80 33.79
N ASN A 717 23.17 -56.97 35.10
CA ASN A 717 23.92 -58.03 35.79
C ASN A 717 23.03 -59.20 36.26
N ARG A 718 22.63 -60.09 35.34
CA ARG A 718 21.75 -61.23 35.65
C ARG A 718 22.38 -62.39 36.42
N GLU A 719 23.66 -62.36 36.76
CA GLU A 719 24.27 -63.32 37.69
C GLU A 719 25.36 -62.62 38.50
N PHE A 720 25.25 -62.53 39.83
CA PHE A 720 26.39 -62.18 40.66
C PHE A 720 26.34 -62.82 42.04
N THR A 721 27.30 -63.71 42.28
CA THR A 721 28.06 -63.64 43.53
C THR A 721 29.06 -62.49 43.42
N ALA A 722 28.71 -61.36 44.05
CA ALA A 722 29.54 -60.20 44.45
C ALA A 722 29.91 -59.11 43.40
N LEU A 723 29.50 -57.86 43.70
CA LEU A 723 29.80 -56.57 43.04
C LEU A 723 31.27 -56.02 42.99
N PRO A 724 32.41 -56.67 43.36
CA PRO A 724 33.72 -56.01 43.41
C PRO A 724 34.38 -55.56 42.10
N ASP A 725 34.05 -56.11 40.93
CA ASP A 725 34.93 -56.02 39.74
C ASP A 725 34.53 -55.02 38.65
N ILE A 726 33.39 -54.32 38.78
CA ILE A 726 33.02 -53.27 37.83
C ILE A 726 33.75 -51.98 38.22
N LEU A 727 34.44 -51.37 37.25
CA LEU A 727 35.20 -50.13 37.40
C LEU A 727 34.52 -49.00 36.61
N PRO A 728 34.70 -47.73 37.01
CA PRO A 728 34.20 -46.55 36.30
C PRO A 728 34.51 -46.56 34.80
N GLU A 729 35.68 -47.02 34.39
CA GLU A 729 36.07 -47.06 32.98
C GLU A 729 35.18 -47.95 32.09
N HIS A 730 34.48 -48.91 32.69
CA HIS A 730 33.58 -49.82 32.00
C HIS A 730 32.20 -49.20 31.74
N ILE A 731 31.79 -48.21 32.52
CA ILE A 731 30.43 -47.66 32.49
C ILE A 731 30.35 -46.14 32.27
N MET A 732 31.49 -45.44 32.33
CA MET A 732 31.53 -43.99 32.20
C MET A 732 31.15 -43.53 30.80
N THR A 733 30.47 -42.39 30.73
CA THR A 733 30.32 -41.64 29.48
C THR A 733 31.66 -40.98 29.15
N ARG A 734 32.29 -41.38 28.04
CA ARG A 734 33.60 -40.88 27.60
C ARG A 734 33.51 -39.52 26.91
N GLU A 735 32.48 -39.32 26.10
CA GLU A 735 32.20 -38.03 25.45
C GLU A 735 31.43 -37.11 26.39
N VAL A 736 32.15 -36.47 27.30
CA VAL A 736 31.56 -35.55 28.27
C VAL A 736 31.34 -34.18 27.62
N ILE A 737 30.09 -33.70 27.63
CA ILE A 737 29.77 -32.35 27.20
C ILE A 737 30.37 -31.35 28.21
N THR A 738 31.17 -30.42 27.69
CA THR A 738 32.02 -29.53 28.49
C THR A 738 31.77 -28.05 28.14
N THR A 739 32.04 -27.18 29.10
CA THR A 739 32.02 -25.71 28.96
C THR A 739 33.24 -25.12 29.65
N THR A 740 33.56 -23.83 29.43
CA THR A 740 34.67 -23.16 30.10
C THR A 740 34.17 -22.13 31.13
N PRO A 741 34.96 -21.80 32.16
CA PRO A 741 34.56 -20.82 33.18
C PRO A 741 34.17 -19.45 32.59
N GLU A 742 34.83 -19.05 31.50
CA GLU A 742 34.67 -17.77 30.84
C GLU A 742 33.52 -17.74 29.85
N GLU A 743 32.97 -18.90 29.47
CA GLU A 743 31.86 -19.00 28.54
C GLU A 743 30.62 -18.27 29.10
N ALA A 744 29.85 -17.63 28.23
CA ALA A 744 28.67 -16.91 28.66
C ALA A 744 27.62 -17.92 29.16
N LEU A 745 26.94 -17.57 30.26
CA LEU A 745 26.03 -18.52 30.91
C LEU A 745 24.90 -18.96 29.96
N HIS A 746 24.39 -18.07 29.11
CA HIS A 746 23.37 -18.39 28.11
C HIS A 746 23.81 -19.48 27.11
N ASP A 747 25.05 -19.43 26.62
CA ASP A 747 25.61 -20.43 25.70
C ASP A 747 25.74 -21.79 26.39
N ALA A 748 26.17 -21.81 27.65
CA ALA A 748 26.25 -23.03 28.44
C ALA A 748 24.85 -23.62 28.74
N VAL A 749 23.82 -22.79 28.92
CA VAL A 749 22.44 -23.26 29.07
C VAL A 749 21.91 -23.87 27.77
N SER A 750 22.19 -23.25 26.63
CA SER A 750 21.86 -23.82 25.31
C SER A 750 22.49 -25.20 25.12
N LYS A 751 23.76 -25.38 25.51
CA LYS A 751 24.44 -26.68 25.48
C LYS A 751 23.75 -27.76 26.33
N LEU A 752 23.23 -27.41 27.52
CA LEU A 752 22.46 -28.35 28.35
C LEU A 752 21.18 -28.82 27.63
N ILE A 753 20.46 -27.90 27.00
CA ILE A 753 19.17 -28.15 26.32
C ILE A 753 19.40 -28.97 25.04
N GLU A 754 20.33 -28.55 24.19
CA GLU A 754 20.62 -29.18 22.90
C GLU A 754 21.10 -30.63 23.06
N ASN A 755 21.98 -30.86 24.04
CA ASN A 755 22.56 -32.19 24.28
C ASN A 755 21.69 -33.05 25.22
N ARG A 756 20.56 -32.53 25.73
CA ARG A 756 19.66 -33.20 26.68
C ARG A 756 20.37 -33.76 27.92
N VAL A 757 21.35 -33.03 28.44
CA VAL A 757 22.14 -33.41 29.62
C VAL A 757 21.77 -32.54 30.82
N HIS A 758 21.81 -33.12 32.02
CA HIS A 758 21.45 -32.40 33.25
C HIS A 758 22.60 -31.57 33.85
N ARG A 759 23.81 -31.71 33.31
CA ARG A 759 25.01 -31.02 33.80
C ARG A 759 26.07 -30.91 32.71
N LEU A 760 26.89 -29.86 32.81
CA LEU A 760 28.13 -29.71 32.06
C LEU A 760 29.31 -29.80 33.02
N VAL A 761 30.38 -30.47 32.59
CA VAL A 761 31.65 -30.40 33.30
C VAL A 761 32.38 -29.14 32.83
N VAL A 762 32.68 -28.25 33.77
CA VAL A 762 33.41 -27.01 33.47
C VAL A 762 34.90 -27.35 33.48
N VAL A 763 35.59 -27.06 32.38
CA VAL A 763 37.00 -27.42 32.16
C VAL A 763 37.85 -26.20 31.82
N GLN A 764 39.09 -26.22 32.27
CA GLN A 764 40.16 -25.35 31.76
C GLN A 764 41.09 -26.17 30.84
N GLN A 765 41.60 -25.52 29.79
CA GLN A 765 42.59 -26.09 28.90
C GLN A 765 43.98 -25.91 29.51
N GLU A 766 44.67 -27.01 29.80
CA GLU A 766 46.07 -27.03 30.23
C GLU A 766 46.85 -27.95 29.28
N ASN A 767 47.82 -27.40 28.54
CA ASN A 767 48.69 -28.16 27.63
C ASN A 767 47.95 -29.13 26.69
N GLY A 768 46.80 -28.70 26.13
CA GLY A 768 45.98 -29.50 25.21
C GLY A 768 45.06 -30.53 25.89
N HIS A 769 45.06 -30.61 27.22
CA HIS A 769 44.24 -31.53 28.00
C HIS A 769 43.16 -30.75 28.78
N LYS A 770 42.00 -31.39 28.99
CA LYS A 770 40.86 -30.79 29.69
C LYS A 770 40.95 -31.10 31.18
N ARG A 771 41.17 -30.08 32.01
CA ARG A 771 41.17 -30.21 33.47
C ARG A 771 39.83 -29.77 34.03
N PRO A 772 39.06 -30.64 34.71
CA PRO A 772 37.80 -30.24 35.34
C PRO A 772 38.01 -29.29 36.51
N VAL A 773 37.31 -28.16 36.50
CA VAL A 773 37.41 -27.11 37.53
C VAL A 773 36.07 -26.82 38.23
N GLY A 774 34.95 -27.31 37.67
CA GLY A 774 33.63 -27.17 38.28
C GLY A 774 32.56 -27.99 37.56
N ILE A 775 31.33 -27.89 38.06
CA ILE A 775 30.13 -28.47 37.43
C ILE A 775 29.06 -27.39 37.35
N LEU A 776 28.43 -27.26 36.18
CA LEU A 776 27.22 -26.45 36.00
C LEU A 776 26.03 -27.40 35.80
N SER A 777 25.10 -27.44 36.75
CA SER A 777 23.91 -28.30 36.69
C SER A 777 22.61 -27.49 36.58
N VAL A 778 21.53 -28.16 36.18
CA VAL A 778 20.17 -27.57 36.18
C VAL A 778 19.78 -27.04 37.58
N THR A 779 20.26 -27.68 38.64
CA THR A 779 20.04 -27.24 40.03
C THR A 779 20.78 -25.93 40.33
N ASP A 780 21.95 -25.70 39.75
CA ASP A 780 22.70 -24.46 39.92
C ASP A 780 22.01 -23.30 39.19
N LEU A 781 21.42 -23.57 38.03
CA LEU A 781 20.57 -22.62 37.31
C LEU A 781 19.30 -22.27 38.11
N ALA A 782 18.69 -23.25 38.79
CA ALA A 782 17.51 -23.05 39.63
C ALA A 782 17.77 -22.19 40.90
N ARG A 783 19.04 -21.92 41.23
CA ARG A 783 19.43 -21.03 42.34
C ARG A 783 19.58 -19.57 41.92
N LEU A 784 19.44 -19.27 40.62
CA LEU A 784 19.39 -17.90 40.16
C LEU A 784 18.14 -17.22 40.75
N PRO A 785 18.27 -16.01 41.33
CA PRO A 785 17.13 -15.36 41.96
C PRO A 785 16.04 -15.08 40.91
N LEU A 786 14.89 -15.73 41.06
CA LEU A 786 13.65 -15.35 40.40
C LEU A 786 13.30 -13.93 40.86
N ARG A 787 13.58 -12.92 40.02
CA ARG A 787 13.03 -11.58 40.27
C ARG A 787 11.57 -11.63 39.82
N GLY A 788 10.67 -11.51 40.79
CA GLY A 788 9.24 -11.33 40.57
C GLY A 788 8.89 -10.03 39.86
#